data_AF-A0A158M5A1-F1
#
_entry.id   AF-A0A158M5A1-F1
#
_cell.length_a   1.000
_cell.length_b   1.000
_cell.length_c   1.000
_cell.angle_alpha   90.00
_cell.angle_beta   90.00
_cell.angle_gamma   90.00
#
_symmetry.space_group_name_H-M   'P 1'
#
loop_
_entity.id
_entity.type
_entity.pdbx_description
1 polymer ?
#
loop_
_entity_poly.entity_id
_entity_poly.type
_entity_poly.pdbx_seq_one_letter_code
_entity_poly.pdbx_strand_id
1 'polypeptide(L)'
;MVVGDDHTAVSSSIPHASETSLIGWHVPIVHPASIDEYETFALWGWALSRYSGAWVAFKVTSESVETGQSFDVRPAEHYDMPDDAEAAERHYNAGDFLSPAIETRMARRHRAVAAFAARHSIDKLISAAPEATVGIVTVGKCHLDAMEALDRLGVDLRGVRVYKPGLVWPLERERLLAFAQGLQHILVIEEKDGIVEAQIKDLLYNQQQRASVCGKQGFDGETLIPAAGQLRPSILAAPLAGWLRRTSGLALAADPAAFACTEALSNAADGMRRRPYFCSGCPHNSSTKVPEGSQARSGVGCHYMAAWMDRDTGGLTQMGGEGVDWIGVAPYIEAPHVFQNMGEGTYYHSGYLAIRQAVAARANITYKILFNDAVAMTGGQPVDGPISVPQICQQLRGEHVARIVVTTDEPEKYRGIDLGPGIAVHHRRELDALQRELRETAGVTVLIHDQTCAAEKRRRRKKKTFPDPARRMFINSAVCEGCGDCGTQSNCLSIVPLETPYGRKRAVDQSSCNKDYSCAEGFCPSFVSVEGGQPRKRRAAAQDDWQAQLANVPMPRIDEVHTPYRLLVAGMGGTGVITIGALVSMAAHLQGLSASVLDLTGLAQKGGTVISHIRLAPPHTPAGPARLDWQQADAAILCDPVAAV
;
A
#
# COMPACT_ATOMS: atom_id res chain seq x y z
N MET A 1 3.66 -2.47 -19.15
CA MET A 1 2.81 -2.89 -18.02
C MET A 1 3.43 -2.34 -16.75
N VAL A 2 2.66 -1.70 -15.87
CA VAL A 2 3.17 -1.26 -14.56
C VAL A 2 2.79 -2.32 -13.53
N VAL A 3 3.75 -2.72 -12.69
CA VAL A 3 3.58 -3.78 -11.69
C VAL A 3 3.94 -3.22 -10.33
N GLY A 4 2.93 -3.06 -9.46
CA GLY A 4 3.10 -2.55 -8.11
C GLY A 4 3.38 -3.67 -7.12
N ASP A 5 4.53 -3.59 -6.44
CA ASP A 5 4.93 -4.53 -5.40
C ASP A 5 4.94 -3.86 -4.02
N ASP A 6 4.35 -4.55 -3.03
CA ASP A 6 4.36 -4.17 -1.64
C ASP A 6 5.14 -5.21 -0.82
N HIS A 7 6.45 -4.98 -0.68
CA HIS A 7 7.37 -5.91 -0.03
C HIS A 7 7.10 -6.10 1.47
N THR A 8 6.32 -5.20 2.11
CA THR A 8 6.06 -5.24 3.56
C THR A 8 4.58 -5.32 3.93
N ALA A 9 3.68 -5.34 2.95
CA ALA A 9 2.24 -5.28 3.17
C ALA A 9 1.81 -4.03 3.96
N VAL A 10 2.31 -2.86 3.57
CA VAL A 10 1.82 -1.57 4.09
C VAL A 10 0.36 -1.36 3.72
N SER A 11 0.02 -1.75 2.50
CA SER A 11 -1.26 -1.53 1.83
C SER A 11 -1.85 -2.80 1.21
N SER A 12 -1.03 -3.83 0.99
CA SER A 12 -1.47 -5.14 0.51
C SER A 12 -1.86 -6.10 1.64
N SER A 13 -2.58 -7.16 1.27
CA SER A 13 -2.98 -8.24 2.17
C SER A 13 -1.82 -9.12 2.65
N ILE A 14 -0.80 -9.29 1.80
CA ILE A 14 0.39 -10.11 2.06
C ILE A 14 1.62 -9.45 1.43
N PRO A 15 2.81 -9.61 2.03
CA PRO A 15 4.04 -9.13 1.42
C PRO A 15 4.35 -9.92 0.15
N HIS A 16 4.51 -9.25 -0.99
CA HIS A 16 4.66 -9.92 -2.29
C HIS A 16 5.69 -9.23 -3.19
N ALA A 17 6.25 -10.00 -4.14
CA ALA A 17 7.12 -9.54 -5.21
C ALA A 17 6.77 -10.28 -6.51
N SER A 18 6.64 -9.56 -7.62
CA SER A 18 6.02 -10.08 -8.84
C SER A 18 6.99 -10.75 -9.82
N GLU A 19 8.30 -10.64 -9.61
CA GLU A 19 9.32 -11.02 -10.59
C GLU A 19 9.23 -12.48 -11.06
N THR A 20 9.05 -13.43 -10.13
CA THR A 20 8.99 -14.86 -10.47
C THR A 20 7.82 -15.19 -11.41
N SER A 21 6.68 -14.54 -11.23
CA SER A 21 5.51 -14.67 -12.12
C SER A 21 5.79 -14.05 -13.50
N LEU A 22 6.42 -12.88 -13.53
CA LEU A 22 6.78 -12.17 -14.77
C LEU A 22 7.81 -12.97 -15.59
N ILE A 23 8.77 -13.60 -14.93
CA ILE A 23 9.75 -14.48 -15.56
C ILE A 23 9.07 -15.70 -16.18
N GLY A 24 8.11 -16.31 -15.48
CA GLY A 24 7.29 -17.39 -16.02
C GLY A 24 6.49 -17.00 -17.27
N TRP A 25 6.18 -15.72 -17.44
CA TRP A 25 5.52 -15.16 -18.63
C TRP A 25 6.48 -14.60 -19.67
N HIS A 26 7.79 -14.74 -19.47
CA HIS A 26 8.79 -14.24 -20.41
C HIS A 26 8.72 -12.71 -20.62
N VAL A 27 8.40 -11.96 -19.57
CA VAL A 27 8.26 -10.50 -19.59
C VAL A 27 9.53 -9.83 -19.06
N PRO A 28 10.29 -9.08 -19.90
CA PRO A 28 11.38 -8.24 -19.43
C PRO A 28 10.97 -7.29 -18.30
N ILE A 29 11.83 -7.14 -17.30
CA ILE A 29 11.55 -6.38 -16.07
C ILE A 29 12.54 -5.24 -15.95
N VAL A 30 12.03 -4.01 -15.92
CA VAL A 30 12.80 -2.81 -15.54
C VAL A 30 12.43 -2.38 -14.13
N HIS A 31 13.43 -2.01 -13.33
CA HIS A 31 13.26 -1.72 -11.91
C HIS A 31 13.99 -0.42 -11.52
N PRO A 32 13.33 0.74 -11.61
CA PRO A 32 13.89 2.00 -11.13
C PRO A 32 14.13 1.98 -9.62
N ALA A 33 15.12 2.72 -9.14
CA ALA A 33 15.37 2.88 -7.72
C ALA A 33 14.62 4.05 -7.08
N SER A 34 14.28 5.06 -7.88
CA SER A 34 13.67 6.30 -7.41
C SER A 34 12.87 6.97 -8.54
N ILE A 35 12.12 8.02 -8.19
CA ILE A 35 11.28 8.79 -9.11
C ILE A 35 12.11 9.45 -10.21
N ASP A 36 13.37 9.80 -9.92
CA ASP A 36 14.30 10.38 -10.90
C ASP A 36 14.55 9.49 -12.13
N GLU A 37 14.37 8.17 -11.98
CA GLU A 37 14.55 7.18 -13.03
C GLU A 37 13.25 6.84 -13.75
N TYR A 38 12.09 7.24 -13.22
CA TYR A 38 10.79 6.78 -13.74
C TYR A 38 10.58 7.15 -15.20
N GLU A 39 10.82 8.40 -15.56
CA GLU A 39 10.63 8.88 -16.93
C GLU A 39 11.57 8.15 -17.90
N THR A 40 12.85 8.07 -17.55
CA THR A 40 13.86 7.40 -18.40
C THR A 40 13.52 5.91 -18.58
N PHE A 41 13.21 5.20 -17.50
CA PHE A 41 12.94 3.76 -17.55
C PHE A 41 11.59 3.46 -18.24
N ALA A 42 10.59 4.34 -18.10
CA ALA A 42 9.30 4.18 -18.76
C ALA A 42 9.42 4.39 -20.27
N LEU A 43 10.10 5.45 -20.71
CA LEU A 43 10.37 5.72 -22.12
C LEU A 43 11.20 4.58 -22.73
N TRP A 44 12.21 4.10 -22.01
CA TRP A 44 13.00 2.94 -22.42
C TRP A 44 12.16 1.68 -22.55
N GLY A 45 11.28 1.39 -21.57
CA GLY A 45 10.39 0.23 -21.61
C GLY A 45 9.40 0.25 -22.78
N TRP A 46 8.87 1.43 -23.13
CA TRP A 46 8.05 1.59 -24.33
C TRP A 46 8.87 1.39 -25.62
N ALA A 47 10.07 1.93 -25.68
CA ALA A 47 10.97 1.77 -26.80
C ALA A 47 11.33 0.29 -27.01
N LEU A 48 11.76 -0.40 -25.95
CA LEU A 48 12.03 -1.83 -25.95
C LEU A 48 10.81 -2.64 -26.43
N SER A 49 9.62 -2.31 -25.91
CA SER A 49 8.39 -3.02 -26.29
C SER A 49 8.07 -2.87 -27.77
N ARG A 50 8.26 -1.68 -28.34
CA ARG A 50 8.09 -1.43 -29.79
C ARG A 50 9.12 -2.17 -30.64
N TYR A 51 10.38 -2.22 -30.21
CA TYR A 51 11.45 -2.90 -30.93
C TYR A 51 11.30 -4.43 -30.91
N SER A 52 11.03 -4.99 -29.73
CA SER A 52 11.04 -6.44 -29.51
C SER A 52 9.68 -7.10 -29.72
N GLY A 53 8.58 -6.35 -29.66
CA GLY A 53 7.22 -6.90 -29.58
C GLY A 53 6.91 -7.61 -28.26
N ALA A 54 7.80 -7.53 -27.27
CA ALA A 54 7.57 -8.04 -25.92
C ALA A 54 6.77 -7.04 -25.08
N TRP A 55 5.98 -7.54 -24.14
CA TRP A 55 5.50 -6.71 -23.03
C TRP A 55 6.66 -6.47 -22.08
N VAL A 56 6.79 -5.24 -21.58
CA VAL A 56 7.83 -4.88 -20.60
C VAL A 56 7.13 -4.52 -19.29
N ALA A 57 7.57 -5.15 -18.20
CA ALA A 57 7.15 -4.84 -16.85
C ALA A 57 7.99 -3.70 -16.30
N PHE A 58 7.32 -2.63 -15.88
CA PHE A 58 7.88 -1.52 -15.13
C PHE A 58 7.51 -1.73 -13.67
N LYS A 59 8.46 -2.24 -12.87
CA LYS A 59 8.24 -2.55 -11.46
C LYS A 59 8.29 -1.26 -10.64
N VAL A 60 7.30 -1.07 -9.78
CA VAL A 60 7.25 0.02 -8.81
C VAL A 60 7.00 -0.54 -7.42
N THR A 61 7.60 0.07 -6.41
CA THR A 61 7.41 -0.32 -5.01
C THR A 61 6.66 0.77 -4.25
N SER A 62 6.02 0.41 -3.13
CA SER A 62 5.31 1.39 -2.28
C SER A 62 6.16 2.62 -1.96
N GLU A 63 7.45 2.44 -1.64
CA GLU A 63 8.32 3.57 -1.34
C GLU A 63 8.56 4.50 -2.52
N SER A 64 8.64 3.97 -3.73
CA SER A 64 8.86 4.79 -4.92
C SER A 64 7.58 5.45 -5.42
N VAL A 65 6.40 4.86 -5.16
CA VAL A 65 5.09 5.40 -5.60
C VAL A 65 4.50 6.39 -4.60
N GLU A 66 4.70 6.16 -3.30
CA GLU A 66 4.22 7.04 -2.21
C GLU A 66 5.21 8.16 -1.87
N THR A 67 6.30 8.29 -2.63
CA THR A 67 7.26 9.38 -2.49
C THR A 67 6.90 10.55 -3.41
N GLY A 68 7.04 11.78 -2.92
CA GLY A 68 7.21 12.98 -3.72
C GLY A 68 8.66 13.44 -3.65
N GLN A 69 9.28 13.77 -4.79
CA GLN A 69 10.68 14.18 -4.82
C GLN A 69 10.90 15.34 -5.79
N SER A 70 11.82 16.24 -5.46
CA SER A 70 12.43 17.17 -6.40
C SER A 70 13.38 16.42 -7.33
N PHE A 71 13.18 16.56 -8.64
CA PHE A 71 14.09 16.01 -9.64
C PHE A 71 14.22 16.97 -10.82
N ASP A 72 15.36 16.90 -11.49
CA ASP A 72 15.61 17.68 -12.69
C ASP A 72 14.95 16.97 -13.89
N VAL A 73 14.02 17.64 -14.55
CA VAL A 73 13.41 17.15 -15.79
C VAL A 73 14.46 17.19 -16.89
N ARG A 74 14.75 16.03 -17.47
CA ARG A 74 15.69 15.91 -18.59
C ARG A 74 14.93 15.86 -19.92
N PRO A 75 15.55 16.27 -21.04
CA PRO A 75 14.97 16.02 -22.36
C PRO A 75 14.68 14.53 -22.55
N ALA A 76 13.54 14.21 -23.17
CA ALA A 76 13.17 12.83 -23.45
C ALA A 76 14.21 12.15 -24.35
N GLU A 77 14.73 11.01 -23.89
CA GLU A 77 15.65 10.17 -24.65
C GLU A 77 14.99 9.65 -25.93
N HIS A 78 15.73 9.65 -27.03
CA HIS A 78 15.28 9.11 -28.31
C HIS A 78 16.10 7.86 -28.63
N TYR A 79 15.41 6.73 -28.76
CA TYR A 79 16.03 5.45 -29.06
C TYR A 79 15.93 5.17 -30.55
N ASP A 80 17.06 4.96 -31.19
CA ASP A 80 17.08 4.58 -32.59
C ASP A 80 16.60 3.13 -32.76
N MET A 81 15.80 2.91 -33.82
CA MET A 81 15.12 1.65 -34.13
C MET A 81 15.49 1.24 -35.56
N PRO A 82 16.65 0.58 -35.76
CA PRO A 82 17.06 0.16 -37.09
C PRO A 82 16.08 -0.85 -37.67
N ASP A 83 15.96 -0.86 -39.01
CA ASP A 83 15.16 -1.85 -39.71
C ASP A 83 15.64 -3.26 -39.38
N ASP A 84 14.70 -4.12 -39.03
CA ASP A 84 14.96 -5.46 -38.56
C ASP A 84 14.21 -6.47 -39.43
N ALA A 85 14.96 -7.25 -40.21
CA ALA A 85 14.39 -8.22 -41.14
C ALA A 85 13.53 -9.30 -40.44
N GLU A 86 13.78 -9.57 -39.15
CA GLU A 86 13.00 -10.53 -38.36
C GLU A 86 11.80 -9.88 -37.64
N ALA A 87 11.54 -8.57 -37.80
CA ALA A 87 10.48 -7.87 -37.06
C ALA A 87 9.09 -8.48 -37.27
N ALA A 88 8.72 -8.78 -38.53
CA ALA A 88 7.44 -9.43 -38.86
C ALA A 88 7.30 -10.81 -38.18
N GLU A 89 8.43 -11.47 -37.94
CA GLU A 89 8.51 -12.78 -37.30
C GLU A 89 8.43 -12.72 -35.77
N ARG A 90 8.04 -11.58 -35.18
CA ARG A 90 7.76 -11.42 -33.74
C ARG A 90 6.29 -11.32 -33.38
N HIS A 91 5.39 -11.01 -34.32
CA HIS A 91 3.95 -10.84 -34.05
C HIS A 91 3.18 -12.17 -34.02
N TYR A 92 2.29 -12.36 -33.05
CA TYR A 92 1.51 -13.61 -33.01
C TYR A 92 0.61 -13.76 -34.24
N ASN A 93 0.55 -14.99 -34.78
CA ASN A 93 -0.38 -15.39 -35.81
C ASN A 93 -1.22 -16.56 -35.28
N ALA A 94 -2.54 -16.54 -35.51
CA ALA A 94 -3.43 -17.61 -35.08
C ALA A 94 -3.08 -18.97 -35.71
N GLY A 95 -2.47 -18.97 -36.90
CA GLY A 95 -1.98 -20.19 -37.56
C GLY A 95 -0.80 -20.87 -36.86
N ASP A 96 -0.12 -20.16 -35.94
CA ASP A 96 1.00 -20.71 -35.17
C ASP A 96 0.53 -21.46 -33.90
N PHE A 97 -0.73 -21.30 -33.49
CA PHE A 97 -1.24 -21.90 -32.25
C PHE A 97 -1.13 -23.43 -32.28
N LEU A 98 -0.87 -24.02 -31.10
CA LEU A 98 -0.64 -25.46 -30.92
C LEU A 98 0.58 -26.01 -31.69
N SER A 99 1.58 -25.17 -31.97
CA SER A 99 2.84 -25.56 -32.61
C SER A 99 4.07 -24.91 -31.93
N PRO A 100 5.29 -25.45 -32.15
CA PRO A 100 6.54 -24.83 -31.65
C PRO A 100 6.85 -23.44 -32.22
N ALA A 101 6.09 -22.97 -33.21
CA ALA A 101 6.28 -21.64 -33.79
C ALA A 101 6.08 -20.53 -32.75
N ILE A 102 5.18 -20.73 -31.78
CA ILE A 102 4.98 -19.79 -30.66
C ILE A 102 6.24 -19.66 -29.80
N GLU A 103 6.85 -20.78 -29.42
CA GLU A 103 8.09 -20.80 -28.62
C GLU A 103 9.25 -20.16 -29.39
N THR A 104 9.39 -20.50 -30.67
CA THR A 104 10.43 -19.91 -31.54
C THR A 104 10.27 -18.39 -31.63
N ARG A 105 9.02 -17.91 -31.71
CA ARG A 105 8.69 -16.48 -31.75
C ARG A 105 8.99 -15.80 -30.41
N MET A 106 8.67 -16.43 -29.28
CA MET A 106 9.06 -15.94 -27.96
C MET A 106 10.59 -15.81 -27.83
N ALA A 107 11.34 -16.81 -28.28
CA ALA A 107 12.80 -16.76 -28.30
C ALA A 107 13.35 -15.62 -29.19
N ARG A 108 12.72 -15.36 -30.35
CA ARG A 108 13.05 -14.20 -31.22
C ARG A 108 12.82 -12.87 -30.53
N ARG A 109 11.70 -12.71 -29.80
CA ARG A 109 11.46 -11.50 -29.00
C ARG A 109 12.55 -11.30 -27.95
N HIS A 110 12.94 -12.35 -27.24
CA HIS A 110 14.03 -12.27 -26.27
C HIS A 110 15.39 -11.92 -26.88
N ARG A 111 15.71 -12.46 -28.07
CA ARG A 111 16.91 -12.03 -28.81
C ARG A 111 16.87 -10.53 -29.14
N ALA A 112 15.71 -10.02 -29.56
CA ALA A 112 15.52 -8.60 -29.81
C ALA A 112 15.64 -7.76 -28.52
N VAL A 113 15.16 -8.27 -27.38
CA VAL A 113 15.36 -7.62 -26.08
C VAL A 113 16.84 -7.47 -25.76
N ALA A 114 17.61 -8.54 -25.90
CA ALA A 114 19.05 -8.52 -25.66
C ALA A 114 19.78 -7.53 -26.60
N ALA A 115 19.45 -7.54 -27.89
CA ALA A 115 20.04 -6.62 -28.87
C ALA A 115 19.72 -5.14 -28.56
N PHE A 116 18.48 -4.85 -28.16
CA PHE A 116 18.08 -3.50 -27.77
C PHE A 116 18.81 -3.05 -26.49
N ALA A 117 18.88 -3.91 -25.47
CA ALA A 117 19.52 -3.59 -24.20
C ALA A 117 21.04 -3.38 -24.32
N ALA A 118 21.71 -4.15 -25.19
CA ALA A 118 23.14 -3.97 -25.48
C ALA A 118 23.42 -2.57 -26.08
N ARG A 119 22.56 -2.13 -27.01
CA ARG A 119 22.68 -0.84 -27.70
C ARG A 119 22.28 0.34 -26.81
N HIS A 120 21.15 0.21 -26.13
CA HIS A 120 20.50 1.26 -25.34
C HIS A 120 20.45 0.81 -23.88
N SER A 121 21.58 0.89 -23.17
CA SER A 121 21.61 0.43 -21.78
C SER A 121 21.03 1.45 -20.82
N ILE A 122 20.19 0.98 -19.90
CA ILE A 122 19.76 1.72 -18.70
C ILE A 122 20.51 1.28 -17.43
N ASP A 123 21.41 0.30 -17.55
CA ASP A 123 22.27 -0.13 -16.47
C ASP A 123 23.36 0.92 -16.21
N LYS A 124 23.69 1.13 -14.93
CA LYS A 124 24.65 2.14 -14.47
C LYS A 124 25.84 1.49 -13.76
N LEU A 125 27.06 1.85 -14.18
CA LEU A 125 28.28 1.59 -13.43
C LEU A 125 28.51 2.78 -12.48
N ILE A 126 28.08 2.63 -11.24
CA ILE A 126 28.07 3.69 -10.22
C ILE A 126 29.49 4.00 -9.74
N SER A 127 30.29 2.97 -9.53
CA SER A 127 31.73 3.07 -9.30
C SER A 127 32.45 2.09 -10.21
N ALA A 128 33.35 2.61 -11.05
CA ALA A 128 34.12 1.77 -11.97
C ALA A 128 35.23 0.98 -11.28
N ALA A 129 35.88 1.60 -10.27
CA ALA A 129 36.94 1.02 -9.44
C ALA A 129 37.80 -0.03 -10.20
N PRO A 130 38.63 0.40 -11.18
CA PRO A 130 39.28 -0.52 -12.11
C PRO A 130 40.19 -1.55 -11.41
N GLU A 131 40.81 -1.14 -10.30
CA GLU A 131 41.72 -1.98 -9.49
C GLU A 131 40.98 -2.80 -8.40
N ALA A 132 39.66 -2.67 -8.27
CA ALA A 132 38.92 -3.40 -7.25
C ALA A 132 38.86 -4.89 -7.58
N THR A 133 39.09 -5.72 -6.56
CA THR A 133 38.91 -7.18 -6.62
C THR A 133 37.52 -7.61 -6.16
N VAL A 134 36.69 -6.67 -5.70
CA VAL A 134 35.33 -6.91 -5.21
C VAL A 134 34.33 -6.01 -5.91
N GLY A 135 33.13 -6.55 -6.16
CA GLY A 135 32.03 -5.81 -6.76
C GLY A 135 30.72 -5.97 -6.00
N ILE A 136 29.89 -4.94 -6.02
CA ILE A 136 28.55 -4.94 -5.46
C ILE A 136 27.55 -4.67 -6.60
N VAL A 137 26.57 -5.54 -6.75
CA VAL A 137 25.42 -5.34 -7.64
C VAL A 137 24.22 -4.93 -6.79
N THR A 138 23.58 -3.82 -7.12
CA THR A 138 22.42 -3.28 -6.38
C THR A 138 21.20 -3.14 -7.27
N VAL A 139 20.02 -3.55 -6.79
CA VAL A 139 18.80 -3.63 -7.61
C VAL A 139 17.70 -2.72 -7.08
N GLY A 140 17.05 -1.97 -7.97
CA GLY A 140 15.89 -1.14 -7.66
C GLY A 140 16.12 -0.24 -6.45
N LYS A 141 15.10 -0.10 -5.59
CA LYS A 141 15.15 0.71 -4.36
C LYS A 141 16.40 0.41 -3.52
N CYS A 142 16.79 -0.85 -3.39
CA CYS A 142 17.89 -1.27 -2.51
C CYS A 142 19.22 -0.61 -2.87
N HIS A 143 19.35 -0.09 -4.10
CA HIS A 143 20.48 0.74 -4.50
C HIS A 143 20.67 1.92 -3.55
N LEU A 144 19.61 2.68 -3.25
CA LEU A 144 19.71 3.84 -2.36
C LEU A 144 20.12 3.41 -0.95
N ASP A 145 19.54 2.30 -0.46
CA ASP A 145 19.82 1.79 0.89
C ASP A 145 21.27 1.29 1.03
N ALA A 146 21.78 0.61 0.00
CA ALA A 146 23.15 0.12 -0.04
C ALA A 146 24.17 1.28 -0.14
N MET A 147 23.90 2.28 -0.98
CA MET A 147 24.77 3.45 -1.10
C MET A 147 24.83 4.25 0.21
N GLU A 148 23.70 4.44 0.89
CA GLU A 148 23.69 5.10 2.20
C GLU A 148 24.41 4.27 3.28
N ALA A 149 24.28 2.94 3.25
CA ALA A 149 25.02 2.06 4.17
C ALA A 149 26.54 2.15 3.94
N LEU A 150 27.00 2.12 2.68
CA LEU A 150 28.41 2.24 2.33
C LEU A 150 28.99 3.59 2.76
N ASP A 151 28.27 4.68 2.50
CA ASP A 151 28.67 6.03 2.90
C ASP A 151 28.78 6.17 4.43
N ARG A 152 27.76 5.73 5.17
CA ARG A 152 27.77 5.77 6.64
C ARG A 152 28.79 4.83 7.27
N LEU A 153 29.16 3.73 6.62
CA LEU A 153 30.27 2.86 7.02
C LEU A 153 31.65 3.46 6.69
N GLY A 154 31.69 4.54 5.91
CA GLY A 154 32.91 5.20 5.45
C GLY A 154 33.70 4.37 4.45
N VAL A 155 33.02 3.60 3.59
CA VAL A 155 33.66 2.78 2.56
C VAL A 155 34.11 3.66 1.40
N ASP A 156 35.40 3.61 1.07
CA ASP A 156 35.92 4.25 -0.14
C ASP A 156 35.56 3.46 -1.39
N LEU A 157 34.67 4.02 -2.21
CA LEU A 157 34.19 3.39 -3.44
C LEU A 157 35.29 3.19 -4.49
N ARG A 158 36.48 3.78 -4.35
CA ARG A 158 37.63 3.47 -5.23
C ARG A 158 38.11 2.03 -5.05
N GLY A 159 37.81 1.39 -3.91
CA GLY A 159 38.12 -0.01 -3.63
C GLY A 159 37.01 -1.00 -3.98
N VAL A 160 35.83 -0.53 -4.43
CA VAL A 160 34.65 -1.37 -4.68
C VAL A 160 33.98 -0.98 -5.99
N ARG A 161 33.87 -1.94 -6.92
CA ARG A 161 33.11 -1.72 -8.15
C ARG A 161 31.61 -1.82 -7.84
N VAL A 162 30.80 -0.87 -8.30
CA VAL A 162 29.36 -0.87 -8.01
C VAL A 162 28.56 -0.82 -9.31
N TYR A 163 27.72 -1.83 -9.53
CA TYR A 163 26.85 -1.97 -10.70
C TYR A 163 25.38 -1.92 -10.30
N LYS A 164 24.58 -1.21 -11.08
CA LYS A 164 23.15 -1.08 -10.89
C LYS A 164 22.44 -1.43 -12.20
N PRO A 165 21.92 -2.65 -12.36
CA PRO A 165 21.09 -2.99 -13.51
C PRO A 165 19.78 -2.19 -13.47
N GLY A 166 19.41 -1.62 -14.62
CA GLY A 166 18.09 -1.05 -14.86
C GLY A 166 17.14 -2.08 -15.45
N LEU A 167 17.65 -2.95 -16.33
CA LEU A 167 16.97 -4.16 -16.80
C LEU A 167 17.38 -5.34 -15.89
N VAL A 168 16.48 -5.78 -15.01
CA VAL A 168 16.79 -6.81 -14.00
C VAL A 168 16.53 -8.23 -14.49
N TRP A 169 15.69 -8.38 -15.52
CA TRP A 169 15.51 -9.65 -16.21
C TRP A 169 15.06 -9.45 -17.67
N PRO A 170 15.61 -10.17 -18.64
CA PRO A 170 16.91 -10.85 -18.56
C PRO A 170 18.04 -9.81 -18.42
N LEU A 171 19.06 -10.08 -17.60
CA LEU A 171 20.24 -9.20 -17.51
C LEU A 171 20.96 -9.07 -18.86
N GLU A 172 21.51 -7.89 -19.14
CA GLU A 172 22.39 -7.70 -20.30
C GLU A 172 23.73 -8.41 -20.03
N ARG A 173 24.00 -9.45 -20.83
CA ARG A 173 25.08 -10.39 -20.58
C ARG A 173 26.45 -9.75 -20.72
N GLU A 174 26.69 -8.96 -21.76
CA GLU A 174 28.03 -8.48 -22.08
C GLU A 174 28.52 -7.46 -21.05
N ARG A 175 27.67 -6.53 -20.63
CA ARG A 175 27.94 -5.55 -19.58
C ARG A 175 28.14 -6.18 -18.22
N LEU A 176 27.35 -7.20 -17.87
CA LEU A 176 27.57 -7.91 -16.62
C LEU A 176 28.92 -8.64 -16.62
N LEU A 177 29.28 -9.30 -17.72
CA LEU A 177 30.58 -9.97 -17.84
C LEU A 177 31.74 -8.97 -17.80
N ALA A 178 31.58 -7.80 -18.43
CA ALA A 178 32.55 -6.71 -18.35
C ALA A 178 32.68 -6.17 -16.91
N PHE A 179 31.57 -6.03 -16.18
CA PHE A 179 31.59 -5.69 -14.76
C PHE A 179 32.32 -6.75 -13.92
N ALA A 180 32.08 -8.03 -14.20
CA ALA A 180 32.66 -9.15 -13.44
C ALA A 180 34.16 -9.37 -13.72
N GLN A 181 34.67 -8.84 -14.83
CA GLN A 181 36.07 -9.04 -15.23
C GLN A 181 37.04 -8.51 -14.16
N GLY A 182 37.96 -9.38 -13.74
CA GLY A 182 38.97 -9.07 -12.71
C GLY A 182 38.45 -9.12 -11.26
N LEU A 183 37.15 -9.30 -11.04
CA LEU A 183 36.59 -9.46 -9.70
C LEU A 183 36.82 -10.88 -9.17
N GLN A 184 37.18 -10.98 -7.90
CA GLN A 184 37.25 -12.23 -7.14
C GLN A 184 35.93 -12.53 -6.43
N HIS A 185 35.24 -11.49 -5.97
CA HIS A 185 33.99 -11.62 -5.22
C HIS A 185 32.94 -10.61 -5.69
N ILE A 186 31.70 -11.06 -5.83
CA ILE A 186 30.53 -10.23 -6.13
C ILE A 186 29.50 -10.42 -5.02
N LEU A 187 28.97 -9.32 -4.50
CA LEU A 187 27.81 -9.30 -3.60
C LEU A 187 26.60 -8.72 -4.33
N VAL A 188 25.48 -9.42 -4.30
CA VAL A 188 24.21 -8.98 -4.89
C VAL A 188 23.25 -8.54 -3.80
N ILE A 189 22.76 -7.32 -3.90
CA ILE A 189 21.80 -6.71 -2.97
C ILE A 189 20.52 -6.42 -3.75
N GLU A 190 19.52 -7.27 -3.53
CA GLU A 190 18.22 -7.19 -4.19
C GLU A 190 17.09 -7.59 -3.23
N GLU A 191 15.87 -7.23 -3.61
CA GLU A 191 14.63 -7.59 -2.93
C GLU A 191 13.58 -8.09 -3.93
N LYS A 192 12.77 -9.11 -3.61
CA LYS A 192 12.78 -9.92 -2.37
C LYS A 192 13.56 -11.22 -2.52
N ASP A 193 13.38 -11.92 -3.64
CA ASP A 193 14.08 -13.17 -3.98
C ASP A 193 15.39 -12.89 -4.75
N GLY A 194 16.26 -13.88 -4.86
CA GLY A 194 17.57 -13.78 -5.52
C GLY A 194 17.50 -13.96 -7.05
N ILE A 195 16.84 -13.05 -7.76
CA ILE A 195 16.62 -13.14 -9.22
C ILE A 195 17.86 -12.70 -10.01
N VAL A 196 18.44 -11.55 -9.66
CA VAL A 196 19.67 -11.04 -10.26
C VAL A 196 20.85 -11.91 -9.82
N GLU A 197 20.88 -12.33 -8.55
CA GLU A 197 21.88 -13.26 -8.01
C GLU A 197 21.92 -14.58 -8.79
N ALA A 198 20.76 -15.19 -9.04
CA ALA A 198 20.68 -16.45 -9.79
C ALA A 198 21.17 -16.28 -11.23
N GLN A 199 20.79 -15.19 -11.91
CA GLN A 199 21.26 -14.89 -13.27
C GLN A 199 22.77 -14.68 -13.32
N ILE A 200 23.35 -13.93 -12.37
CA ILE A 200 24.79 -13.71 -12.30
C ILE A 200 25.53 -15.04 -12.09
N LYS A 201 25.04 -15.89 -11.17
CA LYS A 201 25.60 -17.23 -10.93
C LYS A 201 25.58 -18.07 -12.21
N ASP A 202 24.47 -18.10 -12.93
CA ASP A 202 24.33 -18.85 -14.18
C ASP A 202 25.29 -18.33 -15.28
N LEU A 203 25.35 -17.01 -15.47
CA LEU A 203 26.21 -16.37 -16.47
C LEU A 203 27.71 -16.57 -16.20
N LEU A 204 28.10 -16.72 -14.93
CA LEU A 204 29.49 -16.94 -14.50
C LEU A 204 29.88 -18.42 -14.35
N TYR A 205 28.91 -19.34 -14.22
CA TYR A 205 29.19 -20.74 -13.88
C TYR A 205 30.19 -21.40 -14.85
N ASN A 206 29.98 -21.21 -16.15
CA ASN A 206 30.81 -21.76 -17.22
C ASN A 206 31.98 -20.86 -17.64
N GLN A 207 32.26 -19.77 -16.93
CA GLN A 207 33.42 -18.92 -17.21
C GLN A 207 34.70 -19.57 -16.65
N GLN A 208 35.80 -19.42 -17.39
CA GLN A 208 37.11 -19.95 -16.96
C GLN A 208 37.60 -19.29 -15.66
N GLN A 209 37.45 -17.96 -15.59
CA GLN A 209 37.65 -17.18 -14.38
C GLN A 209 36.29 -16.66 -13.95
N ARG A 210 35.88 -17.02 -12.73
CA ARG A 210 34.59 -16.60 -12.17
C ARG A 210 34.79 -16.09 -10.76
N ALA A 211 34.19 -14.94 -10.48
CA ALA A 211 34.03 -14.46 -9.13
C ALA A 211 33.10 -15.40 -8.35
N SER A 212 33.32 -15.54 -7.05
CA SER A 212 32.28 -16.07 -6.16
C SER A 212 31.12 -15.06 -6.10
N VAL A 213 29.89 -15.55 -6.01
CA VAL A 213 28.69 -14.69 -5.94
C VAL A 213 27.96 -14.97 -4.63
N CYS A 214 27.87 -13.96 -3.77
CA CYS A 214 27.04 -13.95 -2.57
C CYS A 214 25.85 -13.02 -2.78
N GLY A 215 24.80 -13.22 -2.00
CA GLY A 215 23.62 -12.35 -2.00
C GLY A 215 22.71 -12.74 -0.86
N LYS A 216 21.61 -13.43 -1.16
CA LYS A 216 20.73 -14.04 -0.14
C LYS A 216 21.51 -14.96 0.78
N GLN A 217 22.41 -15.75 0.21
CA GLN A 217 23.33 -16.60 0.95
C GLN A 217 24.78 -16.11 0.81
N GLY A 218 25.54 -16.27 1.88
CA GLY A 218 26.98 -16.02 1.91
C GLY A 218 27.80 -17.22 1.43
N PHE A 219 29.07 -17.26 1.83
CA PHE A 219 30.02 -18.28 1.34
C PHE A 219 29.76 -19.67 1.94
N ASP A 220 29.24 -19.72 3.16
CA ASP A 220 29.08 -20.93 3.95
C ASP A 220 27.60 -21.36 4.02
N GLY A 221 26.74 -20.76 3.19
CA GLY A 221 25.28 -20.99 3.15
C GLY A 221 24.50 -20.21 4.21
N GLU A 222 25.16 -19.36 4.99
CA GLU A 222 24.53 -18.45 5.94
C GLU A 222 23.63 -17.44 5.23
N THR A 223 22.53 -17.03 5.86
CA THR A 223 21.73 -15.91 5.33
C THR A 223 22.52 -14.63 5.47
N LEU A 224 22.83 -13.97 4.34
CA LEU A 224 23.61 -12.75 4.30
C LEU A 224 22.71 -11.54 4.05
N ILE A 225 22.03 -11.48 2.90
CA ILE A 225 21.01 -10.47 2.61
C ILE A 225 19.62 -11.10 2.81
N PRO A 226 18.82 -10.67 3.80
CA PRO A 226 17.54 -11.31 4.06
C PRO A 226 16.56 -11.16 2.88
N ALA A 227 15.74 -12.18 2.68
CA ALA A 227 14.59 -12.13 1.77
C ALA A 227 13.29 -11.68 2.48
N ALA A 228 13.29 -11.67 3.81
CA ALA A 228 12.13 -11.27 4.61
C ALA A 228 12.20 -9.79 5.00
N GLY A 229 11.04 -9.14 5.02
CA GLY A 229 10.92 -7.72 5.32
C GLY A 229 11.31 -6.83 4.15
N GLN A 230 11.69 -5.60 4.48
CA GLN A 230 12.22 -4.62 3.53
C GLN A 230 13.63 -4.19 3.97
N LEU A 231 14.57 -4.25 3.04
CA LEU A 231 15.93 -3.81 3.19
C LEU A 231 15.97 -2.31 3.46
N ARG A 232 16.87 -1.96 4.36
CA ARG A 232 17.17 -0.61 4.83
C ARG A 232 18.65 -0.58 5.22
N PRO A 233 19.29 0.60 5.32
CA PRO A 233 20.71 0.71 5.66
C PRO A 233 21.10 -0.08 6.93
N SER A 234 20.25 -0.11 7.95
CA SER A 234 20.49 -0.85 9.20
C SER A 234 20.53 -2.36 9.06
N ILE A 235 19.74 -2.92 8.15
CA ILE A 235 19.74 -4.35 7.85
C ILE A 235 20.98 -4.70 7.01
N LEU A 236 21.42 -3.78 6.15
CA LEU A 236 22.55 -4.00 5.24
C LEU A 236 23.92 -3.76 5.90
N ALA A 237 24.01 -2.91 6.93
CA ALA A 237 25.29 -2.46 7.49
C ALA A 237 26.17 -3.62 7.97
N ALA A 238 25.64 -4.54 8.78
CA ALA A 238 26.41 -5.67 9.31
C ALA A 238 26.80 -6.69 8.23
N PRO A 239 25.88 -7.15 7.34
CA PRO A 239 26.22 -8.00 6.20
C PRO A 239 27.29 -7.38 5.28
N LEU A 240 27.14 -6.10 4.91
CA LEU A 240 28.11 -5.38 4.07
C LEU A 240 29.48 -5.31 4.73
N ALA A 241 29.54 -4.88 5.99
CA ALA A 241 30.79 -4.78 6.73
C ALA A 241 31.49 -6.13 6.88
N GLY A 242 30.74 -7.18 7.22
CA GLY A 242 31.28 -8.55 7.35
C GLY A 242 31.84 -9.07 6.03
N TRP A 243 31.08 -8.90 4.94
CA TRP A 243 31.50 -9.34 3.61
C TRP A 243 32.73 -8.59 3.10
N LEU A 244 32.77 -7.25 3.24
CA LEU A 244 33.92 -6.43 2.82
C LEU A 244 35.20 -6.80 3.59
N ARG A 245 35.09 -6.99 4.91
CA ARG A 245 36.23 -7.42 5.75
C ARG A 245 36.76 -8.80 5.33
N ARG A 246 35.87 -9.75 5.02
CA ARG A 246 36.25 -11.12 4.64
C ARG A 246 36.88 -11.21 3.24
N THR A 247 36.51 -10.33 2.32
CA THR A 247 36.87 -10.44 0.89
C THR A 247 38.00 -9.49 0.47
N SER A 248 37.90 -8.22 0.86
CA SER A 248 38.82 -7.17 0.42
C SER A 248 39.73 -6.65 1.52
N GLY A 249 39.35 -6.86 2.79
CA GLY A 249 40.03 -6.27 3.93
C GLY A 249 39.91 -4.74 4.00
N LEU A 250 38.98 -4.13 3.25
CA LEU A 250 38.78 -2.69 3.26
C LEU A 250 38.45 -2.18 4.67
N ALA A 251 39.09 -1.08 5.04
CA ALA A 251 38.85 -0.40 6.30
C ALA A 251 37.46 0.25 6.30
N LEU A 252 36.75 0.13 7.42
CA LEU A 252 35.47 0.79 7.67
C LEU A 252 35.69 1.88 8.72
N ALA A 253 35.15 3.07 8.50
CA ALA A 253 35.28 4.19 9.42
C ALA A 253 34.28 4.11 10.58
N ALA A 254 33.19 3.35 10.43
CA ALA A 254 32.15 3.21 11.45
C ALA A 254 31.84 1.75 11.77
N ASP A 255 31.38 1.52 13.01
CA ASP A 255 30.87 0.23 13.45
C ASP A 255 29.42 0.03 12.96
N PRO A 256 29.07 -1.11 12.34
CA PRO A 256 27.68 -1.48 12.05
C PRO A 256 26.71 -1.34 13.23
N ALA A 257 27.19 -1.45 14.48
CA ALA A 257 26.37 -1.22 15.68
C ALA A 257 25.74 0.18 15.73
N ALA A 258 26.35 1.19 15.08
CA ALA A 258 25.79 2.54 14.96
C ALA A 258 24.49 2.62 14.13
N PHE A 259 24.10 1.53 13.47
CA PHE A 259 22.85 1.43 12.72
C PHE A 259 21.76 0.67 13.46
N ALA A 260 22.08 0.05 14.59
CA ALA A 260 21.12 -0.76 15.33
C ALA A 260 19.96 0.10 15.84
N CYS A 261 18.75 -0.46 15.84
CA CYS A 261 17.68 0.10 16.65
C CYS A 261 18.11 -0.05 18.10
N THR A 262 18.31 1.06 18.81
CA THR A 262 18.42 1.01 20.26
C THR A 262 17.12 0.46 20.83
N GLU A 263 17.22 -0.39 21.84
CA GLU A 263 16.05 -0.90 22.53
C GLU A 263 15.24 0.30 23.02
N ALA A 264 13.96 0.38 22.61
CA ALA A 264 13.10 1.46 23.03
C ALA A 264 13.04 1.47 24.57
N LEU A 265 13.04 2.65 25.18
CA LEU A 265 12.80 2.78 26.62
C LEU A 265 11.37 2.32 26.90
N SER A 266 11.21 1.02 27.14
CA SER A 266 9.88 0.44 27.11
C SER A 266 9.13 0.70 28.41
N ASN A 267 7.88 1.17 28.30
CA ASN A 267 6.95 1.28 29.42
C ASN A 267 5.59 0.66 29.07
N ALA A 268 4.68 0.59 30.06
CA ALA A 268 3.37 -0.04 29.89
C ALA A 268 2.49 0.57 28.77
N ALA A 269 2.78 1.80 28.32
CA ALA A 269 2.06 2.47 27.24
C ALA A 269 2.43 1.95 25.83
N ASP A 270 3.60 1.34 25.64
CA ASP A 270 4.06 0.87 24.32
C ASP A 270 3.31 -0.36 23.82
N GLY A 271 2.61 -1.05 24.73
CA GLY A 271 1.68 -2.12 24.39
C GLY A 271 0.42 -1.61 23.67
N MET A 272 0.16 -0.29 23.67
CA MET A 272 -1.07 0.29 23.12
C MET A 272 -1.00 0.46 21.59
N ARG A 273 -1.06 -0.66 20.87
CA ARG A 273 -1.18 -0.63 19.40
C ARG A 273 -2.64 -0.40 19.00
N ARG A 274 -2.96 0.76 18.42
CA ARG A 274 -4.27 0.97 17.79
C ARG A 274 -4.38 0.17 16.49
N ARG A 275 -5.21 -0.86 16.51
CA ARG A 275 -5.59 -1.58 15.28
C ARG A 275 -6.41 -0.66 14.37
N PRO A 276 -6.29 -0.79 13.04
CA PRO A 276 -7.17 -0.12 12.08
C PRO A 276 -8.65 -0.25 12.47
N TYR A 277 -9.39 0.85 12.33
CA TYR A 277 -10.79 0.92 12.75
C TYR A 277 -11.69 1.60 11.71
N PHE A 278 -12.99 1.36 11.81
CA PHE A 278 -13.97 2.02 10.97
C PHE A 278 -14.12 3.50 11.32
N CYS A 279 -14.35 4.33 10.30
CA CYS A 279 -14.65 5.74 10.47
C CYS A 279 -15.90 5.95 11.35
N SER A 280 -16.01 7.10 12.03
CA SER A 280 -17.24 7.48 12.73
C SER A 280 -18.45 7.43 11.79
N GLY A 281 -19.50 6.68 12.15
CA GLY A 281 -20.69 6.49 11.30
C GLY A 281 -20.45 5.72 10.01
N CYS A 282 -19.41 4.87 9.95
CA CYS A 282 -19.16 4.00 8.81
C CYS A 282 -20.30 2.98 8.62
N PRO A 283 -20.79 2.75 7.38
CA PRO A 283 -21.81 1.72 7.11
C PRO A 283 -21.35 0.31 7.50
N HIS A 284 -20.05 0.04 7.43
CA HIS A 284 -19.48 -1.26 7.83
C HIS A 284 -19.64 -1.56 9.34
N ASN A 285 -19.95 -0.57 10.17
CA ASN A 285 -20.20 -0.82 11.59
C ASN A 285 -21.39 -1.76 11.82
N SER A 286 -22.43 -1.68 10.99
CA SER A 286 -23.55 -2.62 10.98
C SER A 286 -23.37 -3.69 9.91
N SER A 287 -22.91 -3.32 8.71
CA SER A 287 -22.96 -4.20 7.55
C SER A 287 -22.06 -5.43 7.65
N THR A 288 -20.98 -5.42 8.45
CA THR A 288 -20.09 -6.58 8.58
C THR A 288 -20.43 -7.48 9.78
N LYS A 289 -21.42 -7.12 10.60
CA LYS A 289 -21.94 -8.04 11.63
C LYS A 289 -22.68 -9.19 10.92
N VAL A 290 -22.59 -10.39 11.49
CA VAL A 290 -23.31 -11.58 11.02
C VAL A 290 -24.21 -12.13 12.12
N PRO A 291 -25.27 -12.89 11.79
CA PRO A 291 -26.11 -13.53 12.80
C PRO A 291 -25.32 -14.53 13.64
N GLU A 292 -25.73 -14.70 14.89
CA GLU A 292 -25.17 -15.69 15.81
C GLU A 292 -25.07 -17.09 15.16
N GLY A 293 -23.94 -17.76 15.41
CA GLY A 293 -23.62 -19.07 14.83
C GLY A 293 -23.21 -19.04 13.35
N SER A 294 -23.04 -17.85 12.75
CA SER A 294 -22.59 -17.70 11.36
C SER A 294 -21.15 -17.22 11.30
N GLN A 295 -20.50 -17.46 10.16
CA GLN A 295 -19.17 -16.90 9.88
C GLN A 295 -19.21 -16.07 8.61
N ALA A 296 -18.37 -15.03 8.58
CA ALA A 296 -18.06 -14.28 7.38
C ALA A 296 -16.62 -14.51 6.90
N ARG A 297 -16.44 -14.45 5.59
CA ARG A 297 -15.15 -14.27 4.95
C ARG A 297 -14.90 -12.79 4.69
N SER A 298 -13.65 -12.39 4.87
CA SER A 298 -13.19 -11.06 4.48
C SER A 298 -13.03 -10.96 2.96
N GLY A 299 -13.10 -9.75 2.44
CA GLY A 299 -12.70 -9.41 1.07
C GLY A 299 -11.73 -8.24 1.08
N VAL A 300 -11.21 -7.89 -0.09
CA VAL A 300 -10.33 -6.73 -0.23
C VAL A 300 -11.19 -5.45 -0.14
N GLY A 301 -10.98 -4.65 0.90
CA GLY A 301 -11.77 -3.45 1.17
C GLY A 301 -11.75 -3.04 2.64
N CYS A 302 -12.38 -1.92 3.00
CA CYS A 302 -12.45 -1.48 4.40
C CYS A 302 -13.02 -2.56 5.32
N HIS A 303 -13.97 -3.35 4.80
CA HIS A 303 -14.60 -4.46 5.52
C HIS A 303 -13.62 -5.57 5.94
N TYR A 304 -12.40 -5.64 5.39
CA TYR A 304 -11.32 -6.49 5.90
C TYR A 304 -11.00 -6.23 7.39
N MET A 305 -11.16 -4.98 7.84
CA MET A 305 -10.95 -4.62 9.26
C MET A 305 -11.91 -5.35 10.22
N ALA A 306 -13.02 -5.93 9.72
CA ALA A 306 -13.92 -6.75 10.53
C ALA A 306 -13.23 -8.00 11.10
N ALA A 307 -12.20 -8.54 10.42
CA ALA A 307 -11.45 -9.72 10.86
C ALA A 307 -10.72 -9.54 12.21
N TRP A 308 -10.63 -8.30 12.70
CA TRP A 308 -9.86 -7.89 13.87
C TRP A 308 -10.77 -7.36 14.98
N MET A 309 -12.10 -7.34 14.76
CA MET A 309 -13.11 -6.62 15.56
C MET A 309 -14.07 -7.56 16.30
N ASP A 310 -13.73 -8.84 16.48
CA ASP A 310 -14.59 -9.85 17.13
C ASP A 310 -15.99 -9.93 16.48
N ARG A 311 -16.00 -10.23 15.17
CA ARG A 311 -17.22 -10.25 14.32
C ARG A 311 -17.41 -11.56 13.55
N ASP A 312 -16.85 -12.66 14.05
CA ASP A 312 -16.84 -13.97 13.36
C ASP A 312 -16.45 -13.88 11.88
N THR A 313 -15.54 -12.95 11.58
CA THR A 313 -15.05 -12.68 10.23
C THR A 313 -13.61 -13.16 10.16
N GLY A 314 -13.29 -13.99 9.19
CA GLY A 314 -11.94 -14.53 9.02
C GLY A 314 -11.61 -14.78 7.56
N GLY A 315 -10.43 -15.34 7.30
CA GLY A 315 -9.95 -15.58 5.94
C GLY A 315 -9.67 -14.29 5.16
N LEU A 316 -8.93 -14.45 4.08
CA LEU A 316 -8.60 -13.40 3.12
C LEU A 316 -8.20 -14.08 1.82
N THR A 317 -8.66 -13.54 0.70
CA THR A 317 -8.33 -14.02 -0.64
C THR A 317 -7.99 -12.84 -1.53
N GLN A 318 -7.42 -13.11 -2.70
CA GLN A 318 -7.12 -12.10 -3.69
C GLN A 318 -8.40 -11.37 -4.13
N MET A 319 -8.28 -10.09 -4.49
CA MET A 319 -9.39 -9.29 -5.00
C MET A 319 -10.00 -9.96 -6.24
N GLY A 320 -11.30 -10.21 -6.20
CA GLY A 320 -12.05 -10.93 -7.23
C GLY A 320 -12.18 -12.43 -7.00
N GLY A 321 -11.46 -13.00 -6.04
CA GLY A 321 -11.56 -14.41 -5.63
C GLY A 321 -12.49 -14.64 -4.44
N GLU A 322 -13.08 -13.58 -3.88
CA GLU A 322 -13.94 -13.64 -2.71
C GLU A 322 -15.04 -14.70 -2.85
N GLY A 323 -15.13 -15.63 -1.90
CA GLY A 323 -16.15 -16.67 -1.81
C GLY A 323 -15.85 -17.94 -2.62
N VAL A 324 -14.83 -17.95 -3.48
CA VAL A 324 -14.46 -19.14 -4.27
C VAL A 324 -13.74 -20.20 -3.42
N ASP A 325 -13.02 -19.78 -2.38
CA ASP A 325 -12.41 -20.68 -1.40
C ASP A 325 -13.46 -21.60 -0.74
N TRP A 326 -14.66 -21.08 -0.50
CA TRP A 326 -15.78 -21.85 0.04
C TRP A 326 -16.18 -23.01 -0.87
N ILE A 327 -16.15 -22.85 -2.20
CA ILE A 327 -16.49 -23.92 -3.14
C ILE A 327 -15.60 -25.14 -2.92
N GLY A 328 -14.31 -24.93 -2.66
CA GLY A 328 -13.36 -26.00 -2.41
C GLY A 328 -13.48 -26.61 -1.02
N VAL A 329 -13.83 -25.83 0.00
CA VAL A 329 -13.84 -26.28 1.40
C VAL A 329 -15.18 -26.88 1.82
N ALA A 330 -16.31 -26.33 1.35
CA ALA A 330 -17.65 -26.70 1.78
C ALA A 330 -17.95 -28.21 1.74
N PRO A 331 -17.49 -29.00 0.75
CA PRO A 331 -17.73 -30.45 0.71
C PRO A 331 -17.06 -31.25 1.83
N TYR A 332 -16.12 -30.65 2.57
CA TYR A 332 -15.26 -31.33 3.54
C TYR A 332 -15.48 -30.87 4.99
N ILE A 333 -16.51 -30.05 5.24
CA ILE A 333 -16.81 -29.51 6.57
C ILE A 333 -18.31 -29.60 6.87
N GLU A 334 -18.67 -29.47 8.15
CA GLU A 334 -20.07 -29.53 8.61
C GLU A 334 -20.81 -28.18 8.52
N ALA A 335 -20.08 -27.07 8.38
CA ALA A 335 -20.70 -25.75 8.30
C ALA A 335 -21.53 -25.63 7.00
N PRO A 336 -22.85 -25.36 7.08
CA PRO A 336 -23.73 -25.44 5.91
C PRO A 336 -23.67 -24.21 5.00
N HIS A 337 -23.14 -23.09 5.51
CA HIS A 337 -23.22 -21.78 4.88
C HIS A 337 -22.10 -20.84 5.36
N VAL A 338 -21.72 -19.89 4.52
CA VAL A 338 -20.85 -18.76 4.89
C VAL A 338 -21.34 -17.45 4.28
N PHE A 339 -21.06 -16.32 4.94
CA PHE A 339 -21.21 -15.00 4.35
C PHE A 339 -19.89 -14.54 3.71
N GLN A 340 -19.92 -13.88 2.56
CA GLN A 340 -18.75 -13.27 1.94
C GLN A 340 -18.92 -11.77 1.82
N ASN A 341 -18.10 -10.99 2.53
CA ASN A 341 -18.10 -9.54 2.35
C ASN A 341 -17.38 -9.19 1.04
N MET A 342 -17.97 -8.31 0.23
CA MET A 342 -17.40 -7.86 -1.04
C MET A 342 -17.75 -6.39 -1.26
N GLY A 343 -16.79 -5.55 -1.66
CA GLY A 343 -17.06 -4.18 -2.07
C GLY A 343 -17.58 -4.10 -3.50
N GLU A 344 -18.29 -3.03 -3.85
CA GLU A 344 -18.77 -2.78 -5.22
C GLU A 344 -17.62 -2.61 -6.22
N GLY A 345 -16.48 -2.04 -5.79
CA GLY A 345 -15.28 -1.94 -6.62
C GLY A 345 -14.71 -3.31 -6.98
N THR A 346 -14.64 -4.21 -6.00
CA THR A 346 -14.26 -5.61 -6.21
C THR A 346 -15.24 -6.35 -7.12
N TYR A 347 -16.53 -6.17 -6.87
CA TYR A 347 -17.58 -6.75 -7.71
C TYR A 347 -17.40 -6.36 -9.18
N TYR A 348 -17.18 -5.07 -9.45
CA TYR A 348 -16.98 -4.55 -10.80
C TYR A 348 -15.66 -5.03 -11.43
N HIS A 349 -14.57 -5.06 -10.66
CA HIS A 349 -13.25 -5.46 -11.14
C HIS A 349 -13.24 -6.92 -11.65
N SER A 350 -13.64 -7.87 -10.80
CA SER A 350 -13.69 -9.29 -11.16
C SER A 350 -14.53 -10.17 -10.23
N GLY A 351 -15.01 -9.64 -9.09
CA GLY A 351 -15.79 -10.39 -8.11
C GLY A 351 -17.12 -10.92 -8.65
N TYR A 352 -17.68 -10.31 -9.70
CA TYR A 352 -18.80 -10.88 -10.45
C TYR A 352 -18.52 -12.31 -10.95
N LEU A 353 -17.29 -12.57 -11.44
CA LEU A 353 -16.90 -13.90 -11.94
C LEU A 353 -16.84 -14.93 -10.80
N ALA A 354 -16.42 -14.54 -9.59
CA ALA A 354 -16.46 -15.40 -8.41
C ALA A 354 -17.89 -15.80 -8.03
N ILE A 355 -18.83 -14.84 -8.05
CA ILE A 355 -20.25 -15.13 -7.79
C ILE A 355 -20.81 -16.10 -8.83
N ARG A 356 -20.53 -15.84 -10.12
CA ARG A 356 -20.91 -16.75 -11.22
C ARG A 356 -20.36 -18.16 -11.02
N GLN A 357 -19.09 -18.28 -10.61
CA GLN A 357 -18.47 -19.58 -10.32
C GLN A 357 -19.16 -20.27 -9.14
N ALA A 358 -19.50 -19.54 -8.07
CA ALA A 358 -20.22 -20.09 -6.93
C ALA A 358 -21.62 -20.58 -7.30
N VAL A 359 -22.32 -19.88 -8.21
CA VAL A 359 -23.61 -20.34 -8.74
C VAL A 359 -23.43 -21.63 -9.54
N ALA A 360 -22.44 -21.68 -10.44
CA ALA A 360 -22.15 -22.87 -11.23
C ALA A 360 -21.82 -24.09 -10.34
N ALA A 361 -21.14 -23.86 -9.22
CA ALA A 361 -20.82 -24.87 -8.24
C ALA A 361 -21.97 -25.24 -7.29
N ARG A 362 -23.12 -24.54 -7.38
CA ARG A 362 -24.28 -24.69 -6.47
C ARG A 362 -23.89 -24.54 -5.00
N ALA A 363 -22.97 -23.62 -4.72
CA ALA A 363 -22.50 -23.39 -3.35
C ALA A 363 -23.59 -22.71 -2.50
N ASN A 364 -23.67 -23.09 -1.22
CA ASN A 364 -24.52 -22.41 -0.23
C ASN A 364 -23.72 -21.27 0.41
N ILE A 365 -23.89 -20.05 -0.12
CA ILE A 365 -23.10 -18.88 0.30
C ILE A 365 -23.92 -17.60 0.10
N THR A 366 -23.83 -16.66 1.04
CA THR A 366 -24.42 -15.32 0.88
C THR A 366 -23.33 -14.29 0.61
N TYR A 367 -23.36 -13.68 -0.57
CA TYR A 367 -22.50 -12.53 -0.86
C TYR A 367 -23.13 -11.25 -0.30
N LYS A 368 -22.36 -10.51 0.49
CA LYS A 368 -22.71 -9.19 1.03
C LYS A 368 -21.99 -8.14 0.20
N ILE A 369 -22.68 -7.59 -0.80
CA ILE A 369 -22.15 -6.51 -1.65
C ILE A 369 -22.33 -5.19 -0.90
N LEU A 370 -21.26 -4.67 -0.34
CA LEU A 370 -21.24 -3.50 0.53
C LEU A 370 -21.03 -2.22 -0.28
N PHE A 371 -22.07 -1.79 -0.99
CA PHE A 371 -22.08 -0.66 -1.92
C PHE A 371 -21.97 0.68 -1.17
N ASN A 372 -20.82 1.35 -1.25
CA ASN A 372 -20.56 2.59 -0.53
C ASN A 372 -20.26 3.81 -1.41
N ASP A 373 -20.32 3.65 -2.74
CA ASP A 373 -20.14 4.68 -3.76
C ASP A 373 -18.72 5.29 -3.77
N ALA A 374 -17.71 4.50 -3.37
CA ALA A 374 -16.30 4.90 -3.36
C ALA A 374 -15.32 3.71 -3.23
N VAL A 375 -14.16 3.82 -3.86
CA VAL A 375 -12.99 3.00 -3.48
C VAL A 375 -12.36 3.63 -2.23
N ALA A 376 -12.98 3.36 -1.08
CA ALA A 376 -12.75 4.14 0.14
C ALA A 376 -11.31 4.03 0.70
N MET A 377 -10.64 2.89 0.55
CA MET A 377 -9.26 2.71 1.05
C MET A 377 -8.20 3.47 0.23
N THR A 378 -8.48 3.81 -1.03
CA THR A 378 -7.54 4.50 -1.92
C THR A 378 -7.68 6.03 -1.89
N GLY A 379 -8.27 6.58 -0.82
CA GLY A 379 -8.54 8.01 -0.69
C GLY A 379 -9.89 8.46 -1.25
N GLY A 380 -10.79 7.51 -1.52
CA GLY A 380 -12.13 7.80 -2.06
C GLY A 380 -12.09 8.12 -3.54
N GLN A 381 -11.33 7.34 -4.31
CA GLN A 381 -11.42 7.36 -5.76
C GLN A 381 -12.82 6.92 -6.20
N PRO A 382 -13.34 7.43 -7.34
CA PRO A 382 -14.55 6.87 -7.92
C PRO A 382 -14.33 5.39 -8.27
N VAL A 383 -15.40 4.60 -8.26
CA VAL A 383 -15.34 3.26 -8.82
C VAL A 383 -15.09 3.37 -10.32
N ASP A 384 -14.15 2.58 -10.87
CA ASP A 384 -13.74 2.66 -12.29
C ASP A 384 -14.88 2.42 -13.29
N GLY A 385 -15.99 1.82 -12.81
CA GLY A 385 -17.11 1.39 -13.62
C GLY A 385 -18.41 2.17 -13.40
N PRO A 386 -19.26 2.31 -14.43
CA PRO A 386 -20.63 2.79 -14.29
C PRO A 386 -21.51 1.69 -13.68
N ILE A 387 -21.35 1.49 -12.37
CA ILE A 387 -22.08 0.47 -11.60
C ILE A 387 -23.09 1.12 -10.64
N SER A 388 -24.25 0.50 -10.50
CA SER A 388 -25.32 0.91 -9.61
C SER A 388 -26.03 -0.31 -9.05
N VAL A 389 -26.74 -0.15 -7.95
CA VAL A 389 -27.52 -1.24 -7.34
C VAL A 389 -28.52 -1.87 -8.31
N PRO A 390 -29.31 -1.12 -9.13
CA PRO A 390 -30.18 -1.72 -10.14
C PRO A 390 -29.41 -2.58 -11.17
N GLN A 391 -28.25 -2.13 -11.63
CA GLN A 391 -27.42 -2.90 -12.58
C GLN A 391 -26.88 -4.18 -11.93
N ILE A 392 -26.42 -4.11 -10.67
CA ILE A 392 -25.98 -5.29 -9.91
C ILE A 392 -27.13 -6.30 -9.77
N CYS A 393 -28.33 -5.83 -9.39
CA CYS A 393 -29.53 -6.67 -9.33
C CYS A 393 -29.82 -7.34 -10.67
N GLN A 394 -29.77 -6.60 -11.77
CA GLN A 394 -29.99 -7.12 -13.12
C GLN A 394 -28.97 -8.21 -13.49
N GLN A 395 -27.69 -7.95 -13.26
CA GLN A 395 -26.59 -8.88 -13.55
C GLN A 395 -26.74 -10.18 -12.76
N LEU A 396 -26.97 -10.08 -11.44
CA LEU A 396 -27.11 -11.24 -10.56
C LEU A 396 -28.37 -12.07 -10.84
N ARG A 397 -29.46 -11.42 -11.27
CA ARG A 397 -30.65 -12.12 -11.77
C ARG A 397 -30.34 -12.90 -13.05
N GLY A 398 -29.53 -12.32 -13.94
CA GLY A 398 -29.04 -13.00 -15.15
C GLY A 398 -28.18 -14.23 -14.84
N GLU A 399 -27.47 -14.22 -13.71
CA GLU A 399 -26.72 -15.37 -13.20
C GLU A 399 -27.59 -16.35 -12.37
N HIS A 400 -28.91 -16.12 -12.26
CA HIS A 400 -29.83 -16.99 -11.51
C HIS A 400 -29.48 -17.19 -10.03
N VAL A 401 -28.99 -16.14 -9.36
CA VAL A 401 -28.87 -16.11 -7.89
C VAL A 401 -30.23 -16.41 -7.26
N ALA A 402 -30.25 -17.28 -6.23
CA ALA A 402 -31.48 -17.82 -5.65
C ALA A 402 -32.33 -16.74 -4.95
N ARG A 403 -31.68 -15.78 -4.28
CA ARG A 403 -32.33 -14.69 -3.56
C ARG A 403 -31.46 -13.44 -3.55
N ILE A 404 -32.05 -12.29 -3.86
CA ILE A 404 -31.40 -10.98 -3.79
C ILE A 404 -32.25 -10.07 -2.89
N VAL A 405 -31.61 -9.41 -1.93
CA VAL A 405 -32.21 -8.37 -1.09
C VAL A 405 -31.35 -7.11 -1.08
N VAL A 406 -31.98 -5.95 -0.94
CA VAL A 406 -31.30 -4.66 -0.82
C VAL A 406 -31.60 -4.07 0.55
N THR A 407 -30.57 -3.54 1.23
CA THR A 407 -30.71 -2.80 2.48
C THR A 407 -30.09 -1.42 2.37
N THR A 408 -30.70 -0.42 3.00
CA THR A 408 -30.19 0.96 3.03
C THR A 408 -30.69 1.73 4.26
N ASP A 409 -30.06 2.86 4.60
CA ASP A 409 -30.59 3.83 5.58
C ASP A 409 -31.71 4.72 5.02
N GLU A 410 -31.91 4.72 3.70
CA GLU A 410 -32.87 5.59 2.99
C GLU A 410 -33.75 4.78 2.00
N PRO A 411 -34.62 3.84 2.44
CA PRO A 411 -35.38 2.96 1.54
C PRO A 411 -36.25 3.69 0.51
N GLU A 412 -36.73 4.89 0.88
CA GLU A 412 -37.52 5.77 0.03
C GLU A 412 -36.82 6.17 -1.28
N LYS A 413 -35.47 6.14 -1.34
CA LYS A 413 -34.72 6.46 -2.56
C LYS A 413 -34.95 5.47 -3.70
N TYR A 414 -35.48 4.29 -3.39
CA TYR A 414 -35.82 3.25 -4.35
C TYR A 414 -37.28 3.26 -4.79
N ARG A 415 -38.10 4.22 -4.32
CA ARG A 415 -39.49 4.34 -4.78
C ARG A 415 -39.53 4.66 -6.28
N GLY A 416 -40.17 3.78 -7.05
CA GLY A 416 -40.27 3.93 -8.51
C GLY A 416 -39.02 3.48 -9.28
N ILE A 417 -38.01 2.93 -8.61
CA ILE A 417 -36.85 2.31 -9.26
C ILE A 417 -37.14 0.81 -9.44
N ASP A 418 -37.11 0.34 -10.67
CA ASP A 418 -37.25 -1.09 -10.96
C ASP A 418 -35.95 -1.84 -10.66
N LEU A 419 -35.99 -2.77 -9.72
CA LEU A 419 -34.89 -3.68 -9.40
C LEU A 419 -35.10 -5.07 -10.01
N GLY A 420 -36.26 -5.33 -10.60
CA GLY A 420 -36.72 -6.63 -11.04
C GLY A 420 -37.61 -7.37 -10.02
N PRO A 421 -38.33 -8.40 -10.47
CA PRO A 421 -39.27 -9.15 -9.65
C PRO A 421 -38.59 -9.83 -8.46
N GLY A 422 -39.25 -9.81 -7.29
CA GLY A 422 -38.83 -10.50 -6.08
C GLY A 422 -37.72 -9.81 -5.28
N ILE A 423 -37.23 -8.65 -5.71
CA ILE A 423 -36.21 -7.88 -4.99
C ILE A 423 -36.89 -6.79 -4.18
N ALA A 424 -36.79 -6.91 -2.85
CA ALA A 424 -37.31 -5.94 -1.91
C ALA A 424 -36.18 -5.08 -1.33
N VAL A 425 -36.51 -3.82 -1.05
CA VAL A 425 -35.62 -2.86 -0.39
C VAL A 425 -36.06 -2.69 1.05
N HIS A 426 -35.15 -2.93 1.98
CA HIS A 426 -35.39 -2.92 3.42
C HIS A 426 -34.57 -1.84 4.10
N HIS A 427 -35.01 -1.42 5.28
CA HIS A 427 -34.18 -0.56 6.11
C HIS A 427 -33.03 -1.38 6.72
N ARG A 428 -31.85 -0.80 6.88
CA ARG A 428 -30.66 -1.48 7.45
C ARG A 428 -30.86 -2.07 8.86
N ARG A 429 -31.94 -1.72 9.56
CA ARG A 429 -32.31 -2.31 10.87
C ARG A 429 -32.78 -3.76 10.74
N GLU A 430 -33.19 -4.17 9.56
CA GLU A 430 -33.64 -5.54 9.26
C GLU A 430 -32.47 -6.46 8.88
N LEU A 431 -31.22 -5.97 8.91
CA LEU A 431 -30.02 -6.71 8.48
C LEU A 431 -29.87 -8.08 9.17
N ASP A 432 -30.14 -8.19 10.47
CA ASP A 432 -30.01 -9.47 11.18
C ASP A 432 -31.06 -10.48 10.69
N ALA A 433 -32.33 -10.07 10.63
CA ALA A 433 -33.44 -10.91 10.20
C ALA A 433 -33.26 -11.38 8.74
N LEU A 434 -32.88 -10.47 7.84
CA LEU A 434 -32.63 -10.79 6.43
C LEU A 434 -31.44 -11.72 6.27
N GLN A 435 -30.34 -11.51 7.01
CA GLN A 435 -29.19 -12.42 6.93
C GLN A 435 -29.55 -13.84 7.40
N ARG A 436 -30.41 -13.99 8.43
CA ARG A 436 -30.92 -15.30 8.83
C ARG A 436 -31.74 -15.96 7.71
N GLU A 437 -32.66 -15.23 7.07
CA GLU A 437 -33.40 -15.74 5.89
C GLU A 437 -32.45 -16.22 4.78
N LEU A 438 -31.45 -15.42 4.43
CA LEU A 438 -30.50 -15.73 3.36
C LEU A 438 -29.61 -16.93 3.66
N ARG A 439 -29.24 -17.13 4.93
CA ARG A 439 -28.45 -18.28 5.39
C ARG A 439 -29.19 -19.60 5.22
N GLU A 440 -30.49 -19.61 5.49
CA GLU A 440 -31.32 -20.82 5.37
C GLU A 440 -31.79 -21.09 3.92
N THR A 441 -31.52 -20.18 2.99
CA THR A 441 -31.86 -20.33 1.57
C THR A 441 -30.76 -21.11 0.85
N ALA A 442 -31.10 -22.27 0.30
CA ALA A 442 -30.15 -23.09 -0.47
C ALA A 442 -29.68 -22.38 -1.76
N GLY A 443 -28.41 -22.58 -2.11
CA GLY A 443 -27.74 -21.96 -3.24
C GLY A 443 -27.09 -20.62 -2.92
N VAL A 444 -26.71 -19.89 -3.96
CA VAL A 444 -26.07 -18.58 -3.81
C VAL A 444 -27.14 -17.53 -3.56
N THR A 445 -26.98 -16.75 -2.50
CA THR A 445 -27.83 -15.59 -2.19
C THR A 445 -27.01 -14.31 -2.09
N VAL A 446 -27.66 -13.16 -2.24
CA VAL A 446 -26.98 -11.87 -2.25
C VAL A 446 -27.73 -10.84 -1.39
N LEU A 447 -26.99 -10.17 -0.53
CA LEU A 447 -27.41 -8.98 0.20
C LEU A 447 -26.62 -7.78 -0.33
N ILE A 448 -27.30 -6.83 -0.94
CA ILE A 448 -26.70 -5.56 -1.35
C ILE A 448 -26.96 -4.54 -0.24
N HIS A 449 -25.91 -4.04 0.40
CA HIS A 449 -25.99 -3.00 1.43
C HIS A 449 -25.56 -1.67 0.85
N ASP A 450 -26.53 -0.83 0.50
CA ASP A 450 -26.32 0.48 -0.11
C ASP A 450 -26.32 1.59 0.96
N GLN A 451 -25.13 2.04 1.30
CA GLN A 451 -24.94 3.18 2.18
C GLN A 451 -23.60 3.88 1.91
N THR A 452 -23.65 5.17 1.57
CA THR A 452 -22.46 5.94 1.17
C THR A 452 -21.37 5.96 2.25
N CYS A 453 -20.11 5.85 1.82
CA CYS A 453 -18.92 5.95 2.67
C CYS A 453 -18.94 7.21 3.57
N ALA A 454 -18.72 7.02 4.88
CA ALA A 454 -18.78 8.11 5.86
C ALA A 454 -17.73 9.21 5.62
N ALA A 455 -16.53 8.83 5.14
CA ALA A 455 -15.49 9.79 4.78
C ALA A 455 -15.91 10.66 3.59
N GLU A 456 -16.55 10.07 2.59
CA GLU A 456 -17.02 10.76 1.41
C GLU A 456 -18.27 11.61 1.70
N LYS A 457 -19.23 11.12 2.51
CA LYS A 457 -20.34 11.94 3.06
C LYS A 457 -19.79 13.25 3.65
N ARG A 458 -18.74 13.18 4.48
CA ARG A 458 -18.10 14.37 5.06
C ARG A 458 -17.47 15.29 4.01
N ARG A 459 -16.75 14.74 3.03
CA ARG A 459 -16.11 15.51 1.95
C ARG A 459 -17.13 16.23 1.09
N ARG A 460 -18.19 15.54 0.66
CA ARG A 460 -19.27 16.12 -0.15
C ARG A 460 -20.08 17.17 0.62
N ARG A 461 -20.33 16.96 1.93
CA ARG A 461 -20.95 17.99 2.80
C ARG A 461 -20.11 19.26 2.88
N LYS A 462 -18.77 19.16 3.01
CA LYS A 462 -17.88 20.34 2.95
C LYS A 462 -17.96 21.06 1.61
N LYS A 463 -18.11 20.32 0.51
CA LYS A 463 -18.30 20.86 -0.85
C LYS A 463 -19.75 21.28 -1.16
N LYS A 464 -20.68 21.13 -0.21
CA LYS A 464 -22.12 21.38 -0.37
C LYS A 464 -22.80 20.53 -1.46
N THR A 465 -22.26 19.35 -1.77
CA THR A 465 -22.80 18.41 -2.76
C THR A 465 -23.47 17.18 -2.12
N PHE A 466 -23.73 17.23 -0.82
CA PHE A 466 -24.43 16.17 -0.09
C PHE A 466 -25.24 16.76 1.07
N PRO A 467 -26.44 16.23 1.39
CA PRO A 467 -27.26 16.75 2.49
C PRO A 467 -26.53 16.76 3.83
N ASP A 468 -26.64 17.86 4.57
CA ASP A 468 -26.16 17.95 5.94
C ASP A 468 -27.35 18.00 6.92
N PRO A 469 -27.67 16.90 7.63
CA PRO A 469 -28.79 16.87 8.56
C PRO A 469 -28.66 17.93 9.66
N ALA A 470 -29.76 18.64 9.95
CA ALA A 470 -29.79 19.69 10.97
C ALA A 470 -29.71 19.13 12.41
N ARG A 471 -30.00 17.83 12.59
CA ARG A 471 -30.00 17.15 13.89
C ARG A 471 -28.59 16.78 14.33
N ARG A 472 -28.23 17.11 15.58
CA ARG A 472 -26.95 16.74 16.21
C ARG A 472 -27.20 15.98 17.50
N MET A 473 -26.45 14.90 17.72
CA MET A 473 -26.51 14.11 18.95
C MET A 473 -25.48 14.60 19.97
N PHE A 474 -25.89 14.66 21.22
CA PHE A 474 -25.05 14.93 22.38
C PHE A 474 -25.35 13.89 23.48
N ILE A 475 -24.41 13.74 24.42
CA ILE A 475 -24.59 12.95 25.63
C ILE A 475 -24.58 13.92 26.80
N ASN A 476 -25.66 13.93 27.59
CA ASN A 476 -25.72 14.69 28.82
C ASN A 476 -24.83 14.02 29.87
N SER A 477 -23.70 14.64 30.18
CA SER A 477 -22.70 14.10 31.11
C SER A 477 -23.20 13.99 32.55
N ALA A 478 -24.23 14.75 32.93
CA ALA A 478 -24.86 14.65 34.25
C ALA A 478 -25.71 13.39 34.41
N VAL A 479 -26.22 12.83 33.30
CA VAL A 479 -27.02 11.58 33.29
C VAL A 479 -26.15 10.38 32.91
N CYS A 480 -25.04 10.60 32.21
CA CYS A 480 -24.16 9.53 31.75
C CYS A 480 -23.54 8.78 32.93
N GLU A 481 -23.62 7.46 32.90
CA GLU A 481 -22.95 6.59 33.88
C GLU A 481 -21.56 6.12 33.40
N GLY A 482 -21.23 6.34 32.13
CA GLY A 482 -19.96 5.89 31.54
C GLY A 482 -19.93 4.44 31.09
N CYS A 483 -21.06 3.72 31.11
CA CYS A 483 -21.18 2.28 30.80
C CYS A 483 -20.60 1.85 29.43
N GLY A 484 -20.63 2.73 28.43
CA GLY A 484 -20.03 2.48 27.11
C GLY A 484 -20.94 1.80 26.09
N ASP A 485 -22.21 1.49 26.42
CA ASP A 485 -23.15 0.83 25.48
C ASP A 485 -23.26 1.57 24.13
N CYS A 486 -23.32 2.90 24.15
CA CYS A 486 -23.29 3.72 22.93
C CYS A 486 -22.09 3.43 22.00
N GLY A 487 -20.92 3.12 22.58
CA GLY A 487 -19.73 2.70 21.85
C GLY A 487 -19.86 1.28 21.32
N THR A 488 -20.36 0.35 22.13
CA THR A 488 -20.60 -1.06 21.75
C THR A 488 -21.59 -1.17 20.59
N GLN A 489 -22.70 -0.44 20.63
CA GLN A 489 -23.72 -0.48 19.57
C GLN A 489 -23.23 0.11 18.26
N SER A 490 -22.67 1.32 18.32
CA SER A 490 -22.31 2.09 17.11
C SER A 490 -20.93 1.79 16.55
N ASN A 491 -20.03 1.26 17.39
CA ASN A 491 -18.64 1.07 17.06
C ASN A 491 -17.96 2.37 16.55
N CYS A 492 -18.36 3.52 17.11
CA CYS A 492 -18.08 4.85 16.55
C CYS A 492 -16.94 5.58 17.29
N LEU A 493 -15.91 5.99 16.55
CA LEU A 493 -14.75 6.75 17.08
C LEU A 493 -15.09 8.15 17.60
N SER A 494 -16.25 8.71 17.23
CA SER A 494 -16.70 10.01 17.76
C SER A 494 -17.34 9.90 19.15
N ILE A 495 -17.49 8.70 19.71
CA ILE A 495 -17.84 8.51 21.11
C ILE A 495 -16.55 8.55 21.93
N VAL A 496 -16.26 9.71 22.50
CA VAL A 496 -15.01 9.98 23.21
C VAL A 496 -15.23 9.96 24.73
N PRO A 497 -14.21 9.62 25.53
CA PRO A 497 -14.29 9.82 26.96
C PRO A 497 -14.36 11.30 27.32
N LEU A 498 -15.04 11.60 28.42
CA LEU A 498 -15.11 12.93 29.01
C LEU A 498 -14.85 12.81 30.52
N GLU A 499 -13.73 13.35 30.99
CA GLU A 499 -13.47 13.41 32.43
C GLU A 499 -14.35 14.47 33.09
N THR A 500 -15.02 14.09 34.18
CA THR A 500 -15.91 14.96 34.95
C THR A 500 -15.67 14.78 36.45
N PRO A 501 -16.12 15.73 37.30
CA PRO A 501 -16.07 15.55 38.75
C PRO A 501 -16.82 14.30 39.26
N TYR A 502 -17.73 13.73 38.46
CA TYR A 502 -18.52 12.53 38.78
C TYR A 502 -17.95 11.26 38.13
N GLY A 503 -16.66 11.27 37.79
CA GLY A 503 -15.97 10.18 37.10
C GLY A 503 -15.99 10.29 35.57
N ARG A 504 -15.41 9.29 34.91
CA ARG A 504 -15.26 9.23 33.46
C ARG A 504 -16.61 8.95 32.77
N LYS A 505 -17.05 9.91 31.95
CA LYS A 505 -18.29 9.86 31.17
C LYS A 505 -17.99 9.71 29.68
N ARG A 506 -19.04 9.78 28.84
CA ARG A 506 -18.94 9.78 27.38
C ARG A 506 -19.44 11.10 26.80
N ALA A 507 -18.89 11.48 25.66
CA ALA A 507 -19.32 12.62 24.87
C ALA A 507 -19.30 12.29 23.38
N VAL A 508 -20.08 13.04 22.59
CA VAL A 508 -20.02 12.97 21.12
C VAL A 508 -19.12 14.10 20.62
N ASP A 509 -17.98 13.75 20.03
CA ASP A 509 -17.12 14.73 19.37
C ASP A 509 -17.81 15.27 18.09
N GLN A 510 -18.26 16.52 18.17
CA GLN A 510 -18.99 17.19 17.08
C GLN A 510 -18.11 17.51 15.87
N SER A 511 -16.78 17.51 16.01
CA SER A 511 -15.85 17.83 14.92
C SER A 511 -15.63 16.66 13.96
N SER A 512 -15.83 15.44 14.45
CA SER A 512 -15.64 14.18 13.73
C SER A 512 -16.94 13.41 13.46
N CYS A 513 -18.04 13.72 14.15
CA CYS A 513 -19.33 13.05 13.99
C CYS A 513 -19.91 13.20 12.58
N ASN A 514 -20.24 12.06 11.95
CA ASN A 514 -20.83 12.00 10.61
C ASN A 514 -22.37 11.91 10.59
N LYS A 515 -23.03 12.08 11.74
CA LYS A 515 -24.51 12.16 11.85
C LYS A 515 -25.24 10.92 11.30
N ASP A 516 -24.72 9.74 11.61
CA ASP A 516 -25.31 8.43 11.26
C ASP A 516 -26.32 7.92 12.31
N TYR A 517 -26.29 8.51 13.52
CA TYR A 517 -27.24 8.29 14.62
C TYR A 517 -27.31 6.87 15.22
N SER A 518 -26.58 5.88 14.70
CA SER A 518 -26.58 4.50 15.24
C SER A 518 -26.18 4.40 16.73
N CYS A 519 -25.46 5.39 17.27
CA CYS A 519 -25.16 5.45 18.71
C CYS A 519 -26.40 5.61 19.59
N ALA A 520 -27.48 6.19 19.06
CA ALA A 520 -28.75 6.36 19.75
C ALA A 520 -29.63 5.10 19.72
N GLU A 521 -29.21 4.04 19.02
CA GLU A 521 -29.92 2.75 19.05
C GLU A 521 -29.61 1.96 20.33
N GLY A 522 -28.59 2.37 21.10
CA GLY A 522 -28.34 1.88 22.44
C GLY A 522 -29.36 2.37 23.46
N PHE A 523 -29.54 1.59 24.52
CA PHE A 523 -30.49 1.90 25.58
C PHE A 523 -29.85 2.87 26.58
N CYS A 524 -29.73 4.15 26.19
CA CYS A 524 -29.04 5.17 26.99
C CYS A 524 -29.93 6.40 27.23
N PRO A 525 -30.35 6.67 28.48
CA PRO A 525 -31.19 7.83 28.81
C PRO A 525 -30.44 9.17 28.72
N SER A 526 -29.12 9.15 28.53
CA SER A 526 -28.29 10.34 28.49
C SER A 526 -28.26 11.01 27.10
N PHE A 527 -28.77 10.37 26.06
CA PHE A 527 -28.77 10.97 24.73
C PHE A 527 -29.76 12.13 24.63
N VAL A 528 -29.27 13.25 24.09
CA VAL A 528 -30.10 14.40 23.73
C VAL A 528 -29.78 14.79 22.29
N SER A 529 -30.78 15.21 21.53
CA SER A 529 -30.57 15.75 20.18
C SER A 529 -30.98 17.21 20.08
N VAL A 530 -30.19 17.99 19.35
CA VAL A 530 -30.46 19.40 19.06
C VAL A 530 -30.72 19.54 17.57
N GLU A 531 -31.82 20.17 17.20
CA GLU A 531 -32.21 20.45 15.81
C GLU A 531 -31.92 21.91 15.46
N GLY A 532 -31.30 22.15 14.30
CA GLY A 532 -31.00 23.51 13.81
C GLY A 532 -29.88 24.25 14.56
N GLY A 533 -29.48 23.78 15.73
CA GLY A 533 -28.40 24.35 16.52
C GLY A 533 -27.02 24.13 15.91
N GLN A 534 -26.16 25.14 15.98
CA GLN A 534 -24.75 25.05 15.62
C GLN A 534 -23.89 25.05 16.89
N PRO A 535 -22.87 24.18 16.99
CA PRO A 535 -21.90 24.26 18.08
C PRO A 535 -21.31 25.67 18.12
N ARG A 536 -21.34 26.29 19.30
CA ARG A 536 -20.69 27.58 19.49
C ARG A 536 -19.23 27.40 19.11
N LYS A 537 -18.77 28.11 18.07
CA LYS A 537 -17.34 28.22 17.80
C LYS A 537 -16.73 28.75 19.09
N ARG A 538 -15.84 27.98 19.73
CA ARG A 538 -14.98 28.55 20.77
C ARG A 538 -14.34 29.76 20.11
N ARG A 539 -14.68 30.98 20.57
CA ARG A 539 -13.83 32.14 20.34
C ARG A 539 -12.48 31.66 20.82
N ALA A 540 -11.47 31.63 19.96
CA ALA A 540 -10.13 31.20 20.37
C ALA A 540 -9.73 32.10 21.53
N ALA A 541 -9.92 31.63 22.77
CA ALA A 541 -9.79 32.44 23.98
C ALA A 541 -8.32 32.75 24.30
N ALA A 542 -7.45 32.63 23.29
CA ALA A 542 -6.01 32.76 23.36
C ALA A 542 -5.43 33.25 22.01
N GLN A 543 -6.23 33.78 21.08
CA GLN A 543 -5.71 34.22 19.77
C GLN A 543 -4.85 35.50 19.86
N ASP A 544 -5.06 36.32 20.89
CA ASP A 544 -4.24 37.50 21.15
C ASP A 544 -2.98 37.15 21.98
N ASP A 545 -3.01 36.04 22.72
CA ASP A 545 -1.91 35.62 23.63
C ASP A 545 -0.83 34.82 22.88
N TRP A 546 -1.19 33.92 21.96
CA TRP A 546 -0.17 33.13 21.23
C TRP A 546 0.72 33.98 20.33
N GLN A 547 0.21 35.06 19.70
CA GLN A 547 1.04 35.96 18.88
C GLN A 547 2.04 36.73 19.74
N ALA A 548 1.63 37.20 20.92
CA ALA A 548 2.52 37.83 21.89
C ALA A 548 3.55 36.84 22.43
N GLN A 549 3.14 35.60 22.71
CA GLN A 549 4.05 34.52 23.12
C GLN A 549 5.04 34.17 22.01
N LEU A 550 4.62 34.06 20.75
CA LEU A 550 5.50 33.82 19.60
C LEU A 550 6.46 34.96 19.33
N ALA A 551 6.02 36.21 19.51
CA ALA A 551 6.91 37.37 19.41
C ALA A 551 8.04 37.31 20.45
N ASN A 552 7.81 36.62 21.57
CA ASN A 552 8.80 36.38 22.62
C ASN A 552 9.60 35.08 22.44
N VAL A 553 9.28 34.25 21.44
CA VAL A 553 10.11 33.08 21.09
C VAL A 553 11.22 33.56 20.14
N PRO A 554 12.50 33.41 20.50
CA PRO A 554 13.59 33.78 19.61
C PRO A 554 13.51 32.97 18.33
N MET A 555 13.73 33.62 17.18
CA MET A 555 13.81 32.87 15.93
C MET A 555 14.97 31.86 16.02
N PRO A 556 14.74 30.59 15.63
CA PRO A 556 15.81 29.62 15.58
C PRO A 556 16.84 30.10 14.57
N ARG A 557 18.11 29.80 14.85
CA ARG A 557 19.16 29.97 13.86
C ARG A 557 18.88 29.01 12.70
N ILE A 558 18.62 29.56 11.52
CA ILE A 558 18.42 28.79 10.30
C ILE A 558 19.81 28.61 9.69
N ASP A 559 20.44 27.47 9.94
CA ASP A 559 21.70 27.13 9.29
C ASP A 559 21.44 26.70 7.84
N GLU A 560 22.40 26.98 6.96
CA GLU A 560 22.36 26.49 5.59
C GLU A 560 22.43 24.95 5.57
N VAL A 561 21.61 24.32 4.73
CA VAL A 561 21.57 22.87 4.59
C VAL A 561 22.77 22.43 3.75
N HIS A 562 23.91 22.17 4.40
CA HIS A 562 25.12 21.65 3.75
C HIS A 562 25.16 20.12 3.67
N THR A 563 24.44 19.45 4.57
CA THR A 563 24.26 18.00 4.60
C THR A 563 22.77 17.67 4.60
N PRO A 564 22.36 16.47 4.16
CA PRO A 564 20.96 16.08 4.19
C PRO A 564 20.36 16.21 5.60
N TYR A 565 19.30 17.02 5.72
CA TYR A 565 18.51 17.19 6.94
C TYR A 565 17.27 16.30 6.88
N ARG A 566 17.06 15.50 7.92
CA ARG A 566 16.09 14.40 7.97
C ARG A 566 15.05 14.68 9.05
N LEU A 567 13.83 14.95 8.61
CA LEU A 567 12.69 15.26 9.46
C LEU A 567 11.69 14.10 9.46
N LEU A 568 11.30 13.65 10.65
CA LEU A 568 10.23 12.69 10.83
C LEU A 568 8.96 13.39 11.30
N VAL A 569 7.81 13.10 10.72
CA VAL A 569 6.51 13.56 11.23
C VAL A 569 5.63 12.36 11.50
N ALA A 570 5.21 12.16 12.75
CA ALA A 570 4.39 11.02 13.14
C ALA A 570 3.07 11.50 13.77
N GLY A 571 1.96 10.84 13.48
CA GLY A 571 0.67 11.21 14.03
C GLY A 571 -0.44 10.23 13.70
N MET A 572 -1.64 10.51 14.23
CA MET A 572 -2.85 9.72 14.00
C MET A 572 -3.81 10.46 13.07
N GLY A 573 -4.27 9.79 12.00
CA GLY A 573 -5.18 10.36 11.01
C GLY A 573 -4.46 11.24 9.98
N GLY A 574 -4.29 10.69 8.77
CA GLY A 574 -3.27 11.14 7.81
C GLY A 574 -3.34 12.59 7.33
N THR A 575 -4.50 13.25 7.39
CA THR A 575 -4.63 14.59 6.80
C THR A 575 -3.70 15.63 7.41
N GLY A 576 -3.43 15.58 8.73
CA GLY A 576 -2.54 16.55 9.37
C GLY A 576 -1.07 16.30 9.01
N VAL A 577 -0.62 15.06 9.20
CA VAL A 577 0.77 14.63 8.98
C VAL A 577 1.19 14.83 7.53
N ILE A 578 0.37 14.36 6.58
CA ILE A 578 0.63 14.52 5.12
C ILE A 578 0.68 16.00 4.74
N THR A 579 -0.19 16.83 5.33
CA THR A 579 -0.16 18.28 5.06
C THR A 579 1.14 18.91 5.52
N ILE A 580 1.67 18.51 6.69
CA ILE A 580 2.97 19.00 7.18
C ILE A 580 4.08 18.57 6.22
N GLY A 581 4.10 17.29 5.82
CA GLY A 581 5.08 16.77 4.86
C GLY A 581 5.07 17.51 3.52
N ALA A 582 3.88 17.72 2.95
CA ALA A 582 3.70 18.46 1.71
C ALA A 582 4.13 19.94 1.83
N LEU A 583 3.79 20.61 2.94
CA LEU A 583 4.17 22.01 3.16
C LEU A 583 5.67 22.18 3.31
N VAL A 584 6.34 21.32 4.09
CA VAL A 584 7.78 21.40 4.32
C VAL A 584 8.55 21.09 3.04
N SER A 585 8.19 20.01 2.34
CA SER A 585 8.85 19.61 1.09
C SER A 585 8.67 20.65 -0.02
N MET A 586 7.47 21.21 -0.19
CA MET A 586 7.22 22.26 -1.17
C MET A 586 7.96 23.56 -0.82
N ALA A 587 8.01 23.94 0.46
CA ALA A 587 8.77 25.11 0.88
C ALA A 587 10.27 24.95 0.58
N ALA A 588 10.85 23.79 0.88
CA ALA A 588 12.25 23.49 0.57
C ALA A 588 12.51 23.49 -0.95
N HIS A 589 11.61 22.89 -1.74
CA HIS A 589 11.68 22.92 -3.20
C HIS A 589 11.67 24.35 -3.75
N LEU A 590 10.78 25.21 -3.25
CA LEU A 590 10.71 26.62 -3.65
C LEU A 590 11.96 27.44 -3.24
N GLN A 591 12.71 26.98 -2.24
CA GLN A 591 14.01 27.54 -1.85
C GLN A 591 15.17 27.02 -2.71
N GLY A 592 14.91 26.13 -3.67
CA GLY A 592 15.92 25.50 -4.53
C GLY A 592 16.61 24.28 -3.92
N LEU A 593 16.17 23.83 -2.74
CA LEU A 593 16.71 22.62 -2.12
C LEU A 593 16.13 21.37 -2.80
N SER A 594 16.91 20.28 -2.78
CA SER A 594 16.39 18.96 -3.12
C SER A 594 15.53 18.46 -1.97
N ALA A 595 14.25 18.17 -2.21
CA ALA A 595 13.34 17.61 -1.21
C ALA A 595 12.84 16.22 -1.61
N SER A 596 12.72 15.32 -0.64
CA SER A 596 12.04 14.04 -0.75
C SER A 596 11.07 13.88 0.42
N VAL A 597 9.85 13.43 0.16
CA VAL A 597 8.83 13.15 1.17
C VAL A 597 8.21 11.79 0.88
N LEU A 598 8.24 10.88 1.84
CA LEU A 598 7.56 9.58 1.78
C LEU A 598 6.47 9.56 2.84
N ASP A 599 5.22 9.48 2.41
CA ASP A 599 4.06 9.41 3.30
C ASP A 599 3.56 7.96 3.40
N LEU A 600 3.73 7.35 4.58
CA LEU A 600 3.22 6.01 4.85
C LEU A 600 1.90 6.12 5.61
N THR A 601 0.81 5.92 4.90
CA THR A 601 -0.51 5.75 5.51
C THR A 601 -0.77 4.27 5.76
N GLY A 602 -0.97 3.86 7.01
CA GLY A 602 -1.44 2.50 7.28
C GLY A 602 -2.85 2.25 6.71
N LEU A 603 -3.33 1.01 6.81
CA LEU A 603 -4.62 0.55 6.25
C LEU A 603 -5.85 1.42 6.61
N ALA A 604 -5.84 2.07 7.77
CA ALA A 604 -6.87 3.03 8.17
C ALA A 604 -6.42 4.49 7.94
N GLN A 605 -6.92 5.11 6.87
CA GLN A 605 -6.69 6.53 6.59
C GLN A 605 -7.11 7.47 7.73
N LYS A 606 -8.11 7.06 8.52
CA LYS A 606 -8.57 7.79 9.71
C LYS A 606 -8.45 6.90 10.94
N GLY A 607 -7.63 7.33 11.89
CA GLY A 607 -7.40 6.60 13.13
C GLY A 607 -6.33 5.51 13.06
N GLY A 608 -5.64 5.36 11.92
CA GLY A 608 -4.36 4.67 11.82
C GLY A 608 -3.17 5.63 11.99
N THR A 609 -2.02 5.07 12.32
CA THR A 609 -0.73 5.77 12.37
C THR A 609 -0.32 6.18 10.96
N VAL A 610 0.15 7.41 10.83
CA VAL A 610 0.75 7.96 9.61
C VAL A 610 2.10 8.54 9.96
N ILE A 611 3.09 8.19 9.14
CA ILE A 611 4.46 8.65 9.28
C ILE A 611 4.89 9.28 7.96
N SER A 612 5.35 10.53 8.02
CA SER A 612 5.98 11.22 6.90
C SER A 612 7.49 11.25 7.14
N HIS A 613 8.25 10.71 6.19
CA HIS A 613 9.70 10.76 6.18
C HIS A 613 10.13 11.85 5.19
N ILE A 614 10.82 12.88 5.69
CA ILE A 614 11.18 14.04 4.88
C ILE A 614 12.70 14.17 4.87
N ARG A 615 13.30 14.28 3.69
CA ARG A 615 14.70 14.61 3.50
C ARG A 615 14.83 15.91 2.72
N LEU A 616 15.65 16.81 3.25
CA LEU A 616 16.03 18.06 2.61
C LEU A 616 17.53 18.01 2.36
N ALA A 617 17.98 18.31 1.15
CA ALA A 617 19.39 18.25 0.78
C ALA A 617 19.78 19.48 -0.06
N PRO A 618 21.08 19.80 -0.16
CA PRO A 618 21.54 20.84 -1.08
C PRO A 618 21.05 20.59 -2.51
N PRO A 619 20.91 21.65 -3.32
CA PRO A 619 20.47 21.53 -4.72
C PRO A 619 21.28 20.47 -5.48
N HIS A 620 20.62 19.69 -6.34
CA HIS A 620 21.21 18.63 -7.18
C HIS A 620 21.93 17.50 -6.43
N THR A 621 21.83 17.44 -5.10
CA THR A 621 22.30 16.28 -4.32
C THR A 621 21.23 15.18 -4.32
N PRO A 622 21.59 13.91 -4.56
CA PRO A 622 20.66 12.80 -4.35
C PRO A 622 20.20 12.77 -2.90
N ALA A 623 18.89 12.74 -2.64
CA ALA A 623 18.36 12.74 -1.27
C ALA A 623 18.66 11.45 -0.49
N GLY A 624 19.09 10.38 -1.18
CA GLY A 624 19.21 9.03 -0.62
C GLY A 624 17.84 8.32 -0.52
N PRO A 625 17.74 7.23 0.27
CA PRO A 625 16.47 6.54 0.50
C PRO A 625 15.41 7.47 1.09
N ALA A 626 14.21 7.54 0.52
CA ALA A 626 13.17 8.43 1.04
C ALA A 626 12.78 8.11 2.50
N ARG A 627 12.77 6.81 2.86
CA ARG A 627 12.56 6.36 4.24
C ARG A 627 13.75 6.72 5.12
N LEU A 628 13.45 7.22 6.33
CA LEU A 628 14.42 7.36 7.40
C LEU A 628 14.51 6.06 8.19
N ASP A 629 15.72 5.58 8.42
CA ASP A 629 16.04 4.42 9.21
C ASP A 629 16.45 4.80 10.65
N TRP A 630 16.81 3.80 11.45
CA TRP A 630 17.16 4.00 12.85
C TRP A 630 18.31 5.00 13.03
N GLN A 631 18.16 5.86 14.04
CA GLN A 631 19.13 6.89 14.43
C GLN A 631 19.48 7.89 13.31
N GLN A 632 18.58 8.10 12.35
CA GLN A 632 18.80 9.06 11.25
C GLN A 632 18.04 10.38 11.38
N ALA A 633 16.97 10.47 12.17
CA ALA A 633 16.19 11.71 12.25
C ALA A 633 16.98 12.82 12.96
N ASP A 634 17.15 13.97 12.30
CA ASP A 634 17.74 15.18 12.88
C ASP A 634 16.70 15.97 13.69
N ALA A 635 15.43 15.84 13.32
CA ALA A 635 14.28 16.33 14.08
C ALA A 635 13.04 15.44 13.90
N ALA A 636 12.12 15.53 14.86
CA ALA A 636 10.83 14.85 14.80
C ALA A 636 9.68 15.77 15.25
N ILE A 637 8.56 15.75 14.51
CA ILE A 637 7.29 16.40 14.88
C ILE A 637 6.28 15.30 15.22
N LEU A 638 5.94 15.21 16.51
CA LEU A 638 5.06 14.17 17.04
C LEU A 638 3.67 14.77 17.30
N CYS A 639 2.75 14.54 16.36
CA CYS A 639 1.41 15.12 16.36
C CYS A 639 0.42 14.39 17.28
N ASP A 640 0.75 13.17 17.71
CA ASP A 640 -0.08 12.35 18.59
C ASP A 640 0.80 11.50 19.51
N PRO A 641 0.52 11.44 20.84
CA PRO A 641 1.34 10.70 21.79
C PRO A 641 1.40 9.18 21.55
N VAL A 642 0.39 8.58 20.91
CA VAL A 642 0.38 7.14 20.60
C VAL A 642 1.22 6.84 19.37
N ALA A 643 1.18 7.72 18.36
CA ALA A 643 2.04 7.61 17.19
C ALA A 643 3.50 8.00 17.48
N ALA A 644 3.75 8.67 18.60
CA ALA A 644 5.06 9.15 19.04
C ALA A 644 5.97 8.06 19.63
N VAL A 645 5.38 6.93 20.04
CA VAL A 645 6.03 5.82 20.73
C VAL A 645 6.55 4.78 19.73
#